data_AF-V8CA70-F1
#
_entry.id   AF-V8CA70-F1
#
_cell.length_a   1.000
_cell.length_b   1.000
_cell.length_c   1.000
_cell.angle_alpha   90.00
_cell.angle_beta   90.00
_cell.angle_gamma   90.00
#
_symmetry.space_group_name_H-M   'P 1'
#
loop_
_entity.id
_entity.type
_entity.pdbx_description
1 polymer ?
#
loop_
_entity_poly.entity_id
_entity_poly.type
_entity_poly.pdbx_seq_one_letter_code
_entity_poly.pdbx_strand_id
1 'polypeptide(L)'
;MKKRILSILLLCCMLLTLLPTAAFAADTGKAIQLGTDALSKNVNTASAPTVYFGQDHENNPAAWRVIGYNGNGVASAQGDMTLLAAGNMSSVLQFADFGTNNRYASSYLKTAIDALAEKLTTEENTAVKKRTLTSGSYNGENTDCVAGEQVDNAVFWPLSTAEAFAVNQDLRIVDPEHPSWASSYWWLRSPGYSDHDAATVNGDGSVVYSGNAISSWWCVRPAFNLNSSSVLFTSAAVGGKPDGGLTPISKYTGNEWKLTLKDSNRNFAVTETTVSGDPGDTVTLHYTGATAGINEYISVILADNSGAQYYGRVAQPTAENGTVEIKIPSGLAPGSYTLKVFSEQCNDDKKTDYASDFVDIDLTVGYQEQFTLTPGGVYYFDLSGVSIPGTANGSLPDKTMHYVPFTYAGTVDAYKLTSEMATTEEYAQQNEYAHSLFVADYAVTHAVSWDKLHAEGLIFGKGYATGSVDYTLRAPSGGSGGTGSGALERGTPQSNEWDRILDKDDGYIKNWRDIGSWGQDTLPNTLSNRVIRGRYDLPRKYAGANTTLSFPFLGFRPVLEVLNSDTLGSDGLKAVTLDLGGGKFGGSSDTIQIIVKTGESFTAPASDGLTRPDGNTGSYFEWLGSDGELYAPDDNVPADVTKLTAQFVPPEQFNLAPGGVYYFDLSGVGIPDTVNDALPDNTLHYVPFTYAGTVDAYKLTSEMATTEEYAETYKYAHSLFVADYAVTYAASWDHLNAIDMIFGKDYAAGGVDYTLRAPSEGSDYTGSGDSERGTPQSNEWDRLLDKDDGYIKNWNGIFSCGQDSVIRLSWRRTVRGHYSSRFCGHRDAAGQNPQVGFRPVLEVLNHGTIGPDGLKDVTLDLGGGKLGDKSSIRIIVKNGSEFTAPASDGLTRPEGGNFK
;
A
#
# COMPACT_ATOMS: atom_id res chain seq x y z
N MET A 1 -18.35 23.96 43.32
CA MET A 1 -19.03 24.60 42.18
C MET A 1 -18.07 25.12 41.11
N LYS A 2 -17.00 25.86 41.44
CA LYS A 2 -16.05 26.42 40.45
C LYS A 2 -15.42 25.40 39.48
N LYS A 3 -15.05 24.19 39.95
CA LYS A 3 -14.49 23.14 39.07
C LYS A 3 -15.51 22.52 38.11
N ARG A 4 -16.79 22.43 38.49
CA ARG A 4 -17.87 21.91 37.63
C ARG A 4 -18.27 22.92 36.54
N ILE A 5 -18.23 24.21 36.85
CA ILE A 5 -18.46 25.28 35.87
C ILE A 5 -17.33 25.32 34.84
N LEU A 6 -16.06 25.14 35.27
CA LEU A 6 -14.93 25.09 34.35
C LEU A 6 -15.00 23.87 33.40
N SER A 7 -15.39 22.70 33.91
CA SER A 7 -15.55 21.50 33.08
C SER A 7 -16.72 21.59 32.10
N ILE A 8 -17.84 22.25 32.47
CA ILE A 8 -18.96 22.50 31.56
C ILE A 8 -18.57 23.54 30.50
N LEU A 9 -17.81 24.58 30.87
CA LEU A 9 -17.29 25.57 29.92
C LEU A 9 -16.31 24.93 28.93
N LEU A 10 -15.43 24.03 29.40
CA LEU A 10 -14.50 23.29 28.54
C LEU A 10 -15.24 22.31 27.59
N LEU A 11 -16.29 21.65 28.07
CA LEU A 11 -17.13 20.77 27.25
C LEU A 11 -17.91 21.57 26.20
N CYS A 12 -18.46 22.75 26.57
CA CYS A 12 -19.10 23.66 25.62
C CYS A 12 -18.12 24.22 24.60
N CYS A 13 -16.88 24.54 24.99
CA CYS A 13 -15.84 24.97 24.04
C CYS A 13 -15.40 23.84 23.10
N MET A 14 -15.32 22.59 23.56
CA MET A 14 -15.03 21.42 22.71
C MET A 14 -16.22 21.01 21.83
N LEU A 15 -17.46 21.27 22.25
CA LEU A 15 -18.67 21.08 21.44
C LEU A 15 -18.86 22.21 20.41
N LEU A 16 -18.39 23.43 20.70
CA LEU A 16 -18.35 24.54 19.74
C LEU A 16 -17.31 24.33 18.61
N THR A 17 -16.27 23.52 18.84
CA THR A 17 -15.33 23.07 17.80
C THR A 17 -15.82 21.85 17.00
N LEU A 18 -16.97 21.27 17.38
CA LEU A 18 -17.61 20.12 16.71
C LEU A 18 -18.85 20.54 15.91
N LEU A 19 -19.21 21.82 15.88
CA LEU A 19 -20.03 22.35 14.78
C LEU A 19 -19.18 22.24 13.52
N PRO A 20 -19.74 21.89 12.35
CA PRO A 20 -19.03 22.03 11.10
C PRO A 20 -18.73 23.52 10.91
N THR A 21 -17.57 23.98 11.36
CA THR A 21 -16.92 25.10 10.72
C THR A 21 -16.63 24.58 9.33
N ALA A 22 -17.48 24.92 8.36
CA ALA A 22 -17.08 24.91 6.97
C ALA A 22 -15.74 25.64 6.95
N ALA A 23 -14.65 24.89 6.77
CA ALA A 23 -13.37 25.48 6.51
C ALA A 23 -13.55 26.20 5.18
N PHE A 24 -13.79 27.51 5.25
CA PHE A 24 -13.90 28.37 4.08
C PHE A 24 -12.61 28.19 3.28
N ALA A 25 -12.75 27.63 2.07
CA ALA A 25 -11.62 27.35 1.22
C ALA A 25 -10.98 28.69 0.83
N ALA A 26 -9.66 28.81 0.96
CA ALA A 26 -8.94 30.00 0.54
C ALA A 26 -9.16 30.26 -0.96
N ASP A 27 -9.19 31.54 -1.37
CA ASP A 27 -9.35 31.90 -2.79
C ASP A 27 -8.35 31.14 -3.67
N THR A 28 -8.90 30.33 -4.57
CA THR A 28 -8.16 29.39 -5.42
C THR A 28 -7.62 30.01 -6.71
N GLY A 29 -7.95 31.28 -6.99
CA GLY A 29 -7.60 31.97 -8.24
C GLY A 29 -8.32 31.40 -9.47
N LYS A 30 -9.48 30.76 -9.26
CA LYS A 30 -10.29 30.11 -10.30
C LYS A 30 -11.52 30.92 -10.65
N ALA A 31 -12.02 30.72 -11.87
CA ALA A 31 -13.21 31.38 -12.41
C ALA A 31 -14.52 30.97 -11.73
N ILE A 32 -14.53 29.87 -10.98
CA ILE A 32 -15.64 29.42 -10.14
C ILE A 32 -15.09 29.03 -8.78
N GLN A 33 -15.73 29.50 -7.71
CA GLN A 33 -15.33 29.21 -6.32
C GLN A 33 -16.57 29.00 -5.45
N LEU A 34 -16.54 27.97 -4.60
CA LEU A 34 -17.65 27.68 -3.69
C LEU A 34 -17.80 28.81 -2.65
N GLY A 35 -19.04 29.18 -2.34
CA GLY A 35 -19.35 30.30 -1.46
C GLY A 35 -18.87 31.66 -1.98
N THR A 36 -18.45 32.54 -1.04
CA THR A 36 -18.13 33.95 -1.30
C THR A 36 -16.65 34.32 -1.08
N ASP A 37 -15.77 33.34 -0.85
CA ASP A 37 -14.39 33.60 -0.45
C ASP A 37 -13.57 34.35 -1.52
N ALA A 38 -13.92 34.20 -2.80
CA ALA A 38 -13.38 34.98 -3.91
C ALA A 38 -13.53 36.50 -3.73
N LEU A 39 -14.51 36.94 -2.91
CA LEU A 39 -14.87 38.34 -2.69
C LEU A 39 -14.18 38.96 -1.46
N SER A 40 -13.40 38.17 -0.72
CA SER A 40 -12.75 38.59 0.52
C SER A 40 -11.46 39.39 0.30
N LYS A 41 -10.86 39.31 -0.89
CA LYS A 41 -9.62 40.02 -1.21
C LYS A 41 -9.87 41.50 -1.44
N ASN A 42 -8.95 42.35 -0.98
CA ASN A 42 -8.94 43.79 -1.29
C ASN A 42 -10.22 44.56 -0.89
N VAL A 43 -10.98 44.04 0.08
CA VAL A 43 -12.21 44.68 0.60
C VAL A 43 -11.92 46.11 1.03
N ASN A 44 -12.79 47.04 0.63
CA ASN A 44 -12.65 48.47 0.93
C ASN A 44 -11.31 49.09 0.47
N THR A 45 -10.80 48.68 -0.69
CA THR A 45 -9.64 49.30 -1.36
C THR A 45 -10.01 49.71 -2.80
N ALA A 46 -9.16 50.47 -3.48
CA ALA A 46 -9.37 50.86 -4.88
C ALA A 46 -9.61 49.66 -5.83
N SER A 47 -9.03 48.50 -5.51
CA SER A 47 -9.20 47.25 -6.26
C SER A 47 -10.20 46.29 -5.62
N ALA A 48 -11.20 46.80 -4.88
CA ALA A 48 -12.25 45.98 -4.28
C ALA A 48 -13.03 45.18 -5.35
N PRO A 49 -13.37 43.91 -5.08
CA PRO A 49 -14.16 43.08 -5.99
C PRO A 49 -15.46 43.76 -6.38
N THR A 50 -15.81 43.63 -7.66
CA THR A 50 -17.13 43.98 -8.19
C THR A 50 -18.01 42.76 -8.23
N VAL A 51 -19.21 42.87 -7.68
CA VAL A 51 -20.26 41.86 -7.76
C VAL A 51 -21.42 42.43 -8.56
N TYR A 52 -21.93 41.65 -9.51
CA TYR A 52 -23.17 41.98 -10.20
C TYR A 52 -24.36 41.34 -9.49
N PHE A 53 -25.37 42.15 -9.17
CA PHE A 53 -26.55 41.75 -8.40
C PHE A 53 -27.71 42.73 -8.66
N GLY A 54 -28.88 42.23 -9.04
CA GLY A 54 -30.02 43.08 -9.38
C GLY A 54 -29.79 44.01 -10.58
N GLN A 55 -30.54 45.11 -10.62
CA GLN A 55 -30.55 46.06 -11.74
C GLN A 55 -30.54 47.52 -11.27
N ASP A 56 -30.04 48.42 -12.12
CA ASP A 56 -30.17 49.87 -11.93
C ASP A 56 -31.53 50.41 -12.43
N HIS A 57 -31.75 51.72 -12.36
CA HIS A 57 -33.00 52.33 -12.84
C HIS A 57 -33.22 52.19 -14.35
N GLU A 58 -32.16 52.01 -15.12
CA GLU A 58 -32.18 51.84 -16.58
C GLU A 58 -32.37 50.36 -16.99
N ASN A 59 -32.48 49.44 -16.02
CA ASN A 59 -32.55 47.99 -16.18
C ASN A 59 -31.24 47.34 -16.65
N ASN A 60 -30.10 48.03 -16.49
CA ASN A 60 -28.80 47.42 -16.70
C ASN A 60 -28.40 46.60 -15.46
N PRO A 61 -27.56 45.55 -15.62
CA PRO A 61 -26.99 44.83 -14.49
C PRO A 61 -26.27 45.76 -13.50
N ALA A 62 -26.69 45.73 -12.25
CA ALA A 62 -26.13 46.59 -11.22
C ALA A 62 -24.80 46.03 -10.70
N ALA A 63 -23.75 46.86 -10.75
CA ALA A 63 -22.42 46.54 -10.23
C ALA A 63 -22.23 47.11 -8.82
N TRP A 64 -21.61 46.32 -7.94
CA TRP A 64 -21.43 46.65 -6.53
C TRP A 64 -20.02 46.35 -6.05
N ARG A 65 -19.40 47.26 -5.30
CA ARG A 65 -18.06 47.12 -4.71
C ARG A 65 -18.16 46.56 -3.30
N VAL A 66 -17.34 45.55 -2.98
CA VAL A 66 -17.29 44.98 -1.63
C VAL A 66 -16.55 45.93 -0.68
N ILE A 67 -17.28 46.55 0.24
CA ILE A 67 -16.76 47.51 1.23
C ILE A 67 -16.71 46.93 2.66
N GLY A 68 -17.32 45.77 2.88
CA GLY A 68 -17.20 45.01 4.13
C GLY A 68 -17.39 43.51 3.91
N TYR A 69 -16.67 42.69 4.66
CA TYR A 69 -16.71 41.23 4.58
C TYR A 69 -16.42 40.60 5.95
N ASN A 70 -17.34 39.74 6.41
CA ASN A 70 -17.18 38.88 7.58
C ASN A 70 -16.69 39.60 8.85
N GLY A 71 -17.30 40.74 9.18
CA GLY A 71 -16.99 41.53 10.38
C GLY A 71 -15.90 42.58 10.19
N ASN A 72 -15.32 42.68 8.99
CA ASN A 72 -14.30 43.67 8.64
C ASN A 72 -14.83 44.68 7.61
N GLY A 73 -14.32 45.90 7.66
CA GLY A 73 -14.71 46.98 6.74
C GLY A 73 -15.97 47.73 7.20
N VAL A 74 -16.74 48.24 6.24
CA VAL A 74 -17.85 49.15 6.51
C VAL A 74 -19.13 48.38 6.76
N ALA A 75 -19.79 48.66 7.89
CA ALA A 75 -21.11 48.12 8.26
C ALA A 75 -21.27 46.59 8.15
N SER A 76 -20.17 45.83 8.27
CA SER A 76 -20.16 44.36 8.18
C SER A 76 -20.09 43.72 9.56
N ALA A 77 -21.01 42.81 9.84
CA ALA A 77 -20.93 41.88 10.98
C ALA A 77 -20.35 40.52 10.53
N GLN A 78 -20.03 39.64 11.47
CA GLN A 78 -19.58 38.28 11.15
C GLN A 78 -20.64 37.55 10.31
N GLY A 79 -20.22 36.92 9.21
CA GLY A 79 -21.10 36.26 8.23
C GLY A 79 -21.77 37.18 7.21
N ASP A 80 -21.57 38.50 7.29
CA ASP A 80 -22.20 39.50 6.43
C ASP A 80 -21.24 40.08 5.41
N MET A 81 -21.76 40.47 4.25
CA MET A 81 -21.01 41.22 3.23
C MET A 81 -21.73 42.53 2.92
N THR A 82 -21.03 43.65 3.06
CA THR A 82 -21.59 44.97 2.71
C THR A 82 -21.05 45.41 1.36
N LEU A 83 -21.96 45.77 0.45
CA LEU A 83 -21.63 46.20 -0.88
C LEU A 83 -22.18 47.61 -1.14
N LEU A 84 -21.38 48.45 -1.79
CA LEU A 84 -21.74 49.80 -2.23
C LEU A 84 -21.88 49.81 -3.75
N ALA A 85 -22.90 50.46 -4.28
CA ALA A 85 -23.07 50.62 -5.72
C ALA A 85 -21.77 51.13 -6.37
N ALA A 86 -21.28 50.47 -7.42
CA ALA A 86 -20.01 50.82 -8.05
C ALA A 86 -20.06 52.18 -8.73
N GLY A 87 -21.24 52.57 -9.23
CA GLY A 87 -21.54 53.91 -9.74
C GLY A 87 -22.89 54.41 -9.22
N ASN A 88 -23.31 55.56 -9.73
CA ASN A 88 -24.62 56.13 -9.44
C ASN A 88 -25.70 55.35 -10.18
N MET A 89 -26.75 54.93 -9.46
CA MET A 89 -27.79 54.04 -10.01
C MET A 89 -29.01 54.79 -10.55
N SER A 90 -29.04 56.11 -10.39
CA SER A 90 -30.10 57.01 -10.85
C SER A 90 -29.53 58.30 -11.43
N SER A 91 -30.34 58.98 -12.25
CA SER A 91 -30.10 60.37 -12.63
C SER A 91 -30.17 61.30 -11.40
N VAL A 92 -29.72 62.54 -11.57
CA VAL A 92 -29.72 63.53 -10.48
C VAL A 92 -31.15 63.81 -9.98
N LEU A 93 -31.32 63.88 -8.66
CA LEU A 93 -32.58 64.23 -8.01
C LEU A 93 -32.37 65.16 -6.81
N GLN A 94 -33.41 65.92 -6.48
CA GLN A 94 -33.49 66.67 -5.23
C GLN A 94 -33.77 65.71 -4.08
N PHE A 95 -33.19 65.94 -2.90
CA PHE A 95 -33.50 65.13 -1.73
C PHE A 95 -34.98 65.29 -1.33
N ALA A 96 -35.48 66.54 -1.36
CA ALA A 96 -36.89 66.88 -1.15
C ALA A 96 -37.17 68.29 -1.73
N ASP A 97 -38.45 68.69 -1.78
CA ASP A 97 -38.88 70.00 -2.30
C ASP A 97 -38.30 71.18 -1.50
N PHE A 98 -38.13 72.31 -2.18
CA PHE A 98 -37.74 73.58 -1.56
C PHE A 98 -38.74 74.00 -0.46
N GLY A 99 -38.22 74.29 0.73
CA GLY A 99 -39.04 74.68 1.90
C GLY A 99 -39.59 73.51 2.74
N THR A 100 -39.23 72.26 2.39
CA THR A 100 -39.49 71.07 3.23
C THR A 100 -38.28 70.76 4.13
N ASN A 101 -38.11 69.52 4.61
CA ASN A 101 -37.02 69.15 5.50
C ASN A 101 -36.27 67.90 5.02
N ASN A 102 -35.11 67.63 5.61
CA ASN A 102 -34.21 66.53 5.29
C ASN A 102 -34.67 65.15 5.83
N ARG A 103 -35.97 64.96 6.09
CA ARG A 103 -36.49 63.68 6.59
C ARG A 103 -36.34 62.59 5.54
N TYR A 104 -35.59 61.53 5.85
CA TYR A 104 -35.30 60.47 4.89
C TYR A 104 -36.54 59.66 4.50
N ALA A 105 -37.39 59.29 5.46
CA ALA A 105 -38.54 58.42 5.21
C ALA A 105 -39.54 59.00 4.17
N SER A 106 -39.64 60.32 4.07
CA SER A 106 -40.49 61.03 3.11
C SER A 106 -39.73 61.68 1.95
N SER A 107 -38.44 61.35 1.78
CA SER A 107 -37.56 61.95 0.77
C SER A 107 -37.72 61.30 -0.60
N TYR A 108 -37.41 62.06 -1.66
CA TYR A 108 -37.27 61.50 -3.01
C TYR A 108 -36.12 60.50 -3.11
N LEU A 109 -35.08 60.64 -2.27
CA LEU A 109 -33.98 59.67 -2.16
C LEU A 109 -34.48 58.30 -1.73
N LYS A 110 -35.35 58.24 -0.70
CA LYS A 110 -35.97 56.98 -0.25
C LYS A 110 -36.83 56.37 -1.35
N THR A 111 -37.66 57.17 -2.01
CA THR A 111 -38.50 56.70 -3.13
C THR A 111 -37.65 56.09 -4.25
N ALA A 112 -36.54 56.73 -4.63
CA ALA A 112 -35.64 56.20 -5.65
C ALA A 112 -34.99 54.88 -5.21
N ILE A 113 -34.55 54.78 -3.96
CA ILE A 113 -33.93 53.54 -3.43
C ILE A 113 -34.95 52.40 -3.33
N ASP A 114 -36.19 52.67 -2.94
CA ASP A 114 -37.24 51.65 -2.91
C ASP A 114 -37.54 51.12 -4.32
N ALA A 115 -37.57 51.99 -5.32
CA ALA A 115 -37.75 51.60 -6.71
C ALA A 115 -36.58 50.74 -7.26
N LEU A 116 -35.37 50.82 -6.68
CA LEU A 116 -34.29 49.87 -6.97
C LEU A 116 -34.53 48.52 -6.27
N ALA A 117 -34.99 48.53 -5.02
CA ALA A 117 -35.29 47.30 -4.28
C ALA A 117 -36.45 46.50 -4.88
N GLU A 118 -37.44 47.17 -5.48
CA GLU A 118 -38.57 46.57 -6.21
C GLU A 118 -38.15 45.82 -7.48
N LYS A 119 -36.95 46.08 -8.01
CA LYS A 119 -36.40 45.37 -9.19
C LYS A 119 -35.73 44.04 -8.84
N LEU A 120 -35.47 43.77 -7.56
CA LEU A 120 -34.89 42.50 -7.14
C LEU A 120 -35.88 41.36 -7.38
N THR A 121 -35.37 40.22 -7.80
CA THR A 121 -36.15 38.97 -7.78
C THR A 121 -36.48 38.56 -6.33
N THR A 122 -37.39 37.60 -6.16
CA THR A 122 -37.74 37.07 -4.84
C THR A 122 -36.51 36.50 -4.13
N GLU A 123 -35.68 35.79 -4.87
CA GLU A 123 -34.46 35.12 -4.39
C GLU A 123 -33.37 36.14 -4.06
N GLU A 124 -33.19 37.16 -4.90
CA GLU A 124 -32.29 38.28 -4.61
C GLU A 124 -32.74 39.05 -3.36
N ASN A 125 -34.03 39.40 -3.23
CA ASN A 125 -34.54 40.10 -2.05
C ASN A 125 -34.33 39.28 -0.77
N THR A 126 -34.49 37.95 -0.86
CA THR A 126 -34.24 37.02 0.25
C THR A 126 -32.76 36.95 0.63
N ALA A 127 -31.86 37.09 -0.34
CA ALA A 127 -30.41 37.16 -0.12
C ALA A 127 -29.97 38.48 0.53
N VAL A 128 -30.80 39.52 0.56
CA VAL A 128 -30.48 40.78 1.23
C VAL A 128 -30.87 40.76 2.71
N LYS A 129 -29.89 41.03 3.58
CA LYS A 129 -30.11 41.20 5.01
C LYS A 129 -30.64 42.60 5.29
N LYS A 130 -31.93 42.67 5.58
CA LYS A 130 -32.65 43.93 5.83
C LYS A 130 -32.13 44.61 7.09
N ARG A 131 -32.03 45.94 7.07
CA ARG A 131 -31.47 46.75 8.16
C ARG A 131 -32.46 47.81 8.65
N THR A 132 -32.46 48.07 9.96
CA THR A 132 -33.10 49.25 10.53
C THR A 132 -32.17 50.46 10.48
N LEU A 133 -32.66 51.56 9.93
CA LEU A 133 -32.00 52.86 9.92
C LEU A 133 -32.59 53.72 11.04
N THR A 134 -31.79 53.95 12.08
CA THR A 134 -32.23 54.65 13.30
C THR A 134 -32.42 56.14 13.07
N SER A 135 -33.46 56.70 13.70
CA SER A 135 -33.71 58.13 13.74
C SER A 135 -32.65 58.85 14.58
N GLY A 136 -32.27 60.06 14.17
CA GLY A 136 -31.41 60.93 14.96
C GLY A 136 -31.34 62.36 14.42
N SER A 137 -30.32 63.09 14.85
CA SER A 137 -30.07 64.49 14.46
C SER A 137 -28.58 64.68 14.20
N TYR A 138 -28.23 65.76 13.48
CA TYR A 138 -26.84 66.07 13.19
C TYR A 138 -26.03 66.29 14.48
N ASN A 139 -24.96 65.51 14.64
CA ASN A 139 -24.05 65.60 15.79
C ASN A 139 -22.58 65.82 15.39
N GLY A 140 -22.32 66.08 14.10
CA GLY A 140 -20.98 66.26 13.54
C GLY A 140 -20.67 65.28 12.41
N GLU A 141 -19.37 65.07 12.17
CA GLU A 141 -18.85 64.31 11.03
C GLU A 141 -19.18 62.80 11.07
N ASN A 142 -19.37 62.21 12.25
CA ASN A 142 -19.62 60.76 12.40
C ASN A 142 -21.10 60.46 12.71
N THR A 143 -22.02 61.11 12.01
CA THR A 143 -23.47 60.92 12.20
C THR A 143 -23.93 59.62 11.51
N ASP A 144 -24.33 58.60 12.29
CA ASP A 144 -24.93 57.35 11.79
C ASP A 144 -26.44 57.25 12.11
N CYS A 145 -27.25 58.09 11.46
CA CYS A 145 -28.70 58.08 11.63
C CYS A 145 -29.37 58.68 10.39
N VAL A 146 -30.70 58.59 10.33
CA VAL A 146 -31.54 59.35 9.39
C VAL A 146 -32.22 60.52 10.11
N ALA A 147 -32.51 61.60 9.40
CA ALA A 147 -33.37 62.65 9.92
C ALA A 147 -34.85 62.20 9.85
N GLY A 148 -35.64 62.54 10.86
CA GLY A 148 -37.06 62.19 10.92
C GLY A 148 -37.30 60.79 11.48
N GLU A 149 -38.29 60.08 10.96
CA GLU A 149 -38.70 58.77 11.47
C GLU A 149 -37.68 57.68 11.10
N GLN A 150 -37.57 56.66 11.96
CA GLN A 150 -36.75 55.49 11.67
C GLN A 150 -37.33 54.71 10.47
N VAL A 151 -36.46 54.04 9.72
CA VAL A 151 -36.87 53.18 8.61
C VAL A 151 -36.47 51.75 8.94
N ASP A 152 -37.46 50.90 9.19
CA ASP A 152 -37.26 49.48 9.42
C ASP A 152 -37.19 48.70 8.11
N ASN A 153 -36.50 47.56 8.15
CA ASN A 153 -36.41 46.60 7.03
C ASN A 153 -35.92 47.19 5.70
N ALA A 154 -35.02 48.17 5.73
CA ALA A 154 -34.41 48.70 4.52
C ALA A 154 -33.62 47.60 3.79
N VAL A 155 -33.99 47.34 2.54
CA VAL A 155 -33.30 46.41 1.64
C VAL A 155 -32.00 47.05 1.18
N PHE A 156 -32.12 48.25 0.61
CA PHE A 156 -31.02 49.12 0.23
C PHE A 156 -31.03 50.39 1.07
N TRP A 157 -29.86 51.01 1.28
CA TRP A 157 -29.76 52.26 2.01
C TRP A 157 -28.64 53.17 1.48
N PRO A 158 -28.80 54.50 1.46
CA PRO A 158 -27.69 55.41 1.20
C PRO A 158 -26.78 55.43 2.43
N LEU A 159 -25.47 55.46 2.24
CA LEU A 159 -24.51 55.48 3.36
C LEU A 159 -24.76 56.66 4.31
N SER A 160 -24.40 56.50 5.58
CA SER A 160 -24.34 57.60 6.54
C SER A 160 -22.99 58.30 6.41
N THR A 161 -22.83 59.47 7.02
CA THR A 161 -21.52 60.13 7.09
C THR A 161 -20.48 59.25 7.76
N ALA A 162 -20.81 58.57 8.86
CA ALA A 162 -19.91 57.63 9.53
C ALA A 162 -19.46 56.49 8.61
N GLU A 163 -20.41 55.89 7.87
CA GLU A 163 -20.09 54.84 6.90
C GLU A 163 -19.30 55.37 5.71
N ALA A 164 -19.68 56.52 5.17
CA ALA A 164 -18.97 57.15 4.05
C ALA A 164 -17.52 57.45 4.43
N PHE A 165 -17.25 57.96 5.63
CA PHE A 165 -15.89 58.16 6.11
C PHE A 165 -15.09 56.85 6.24
N ALA A 166 -15.75 55.76 6.61
CA ALA A 166 -15.13 54.44 6.70
C ALA A 166 -14.84 53.80 5.32
N VAL A 167 -15.56 54.20 4.27
CA VAL A 167 -15.27 53.77 2.90
C VAL A 167 -13.96 54.41 2.40
N ASN A 168 -13.12 53.66 1.71
CA ASN A 168 -11.92 54.20 1.08
C ASN A 168 -12.28 55.31 0.06
N GLN A 169 -11.52 56.41 0.06
CA GLN A 169 -11.80 57.56 -0.81
C GLN A 169 -11.91 57.19 -2.29
N ASP A 170 -11.08 56.29 -2.78
CA ASP A 170 -11.09 55.87 -4.19
C ASP A 170 -12.42 55.21 -4.58
N LEU A 171 -13.07 54.53 -3.63
CA LEU A 171 -14.39 53.92 -3.85
C LEU A 171 -15.53 54.93 -3.74
N ARG A 172 -15.32 56.08 -3.07
CA ARG A 172 -16.33 57.16 -2.98
C ARG A 172 -16.44 57.96 -4.27
N ILE A 173 -15.37 58.02 -5.05
CA ILE A 173 -15.32 58.69 -6.36
C ILE A 173 -16.05 57.81 -7.38
N VAL A 174 -17.08 58.35 -8.03
CA VAL A 174 -17.88 57.63 -9.04
C VAL A 174 -17.30 57.82 -10.44
N ASP A 175 -16.94 59.05 -10.78
CA ASP A 175 -16.38 59.43 -12.07
C ASP A 175 -15.11 60.28 -11.83
N PRO A 176 -13.93 59.65 -11.81
CA PRO A 176 -12.66 60.35 -11.64
C PRO A 176 -12.32 61.31 -12.79
N GLU A 177 -12.89 61.12 -13.98
CA GLU A 177 -12.64 61.96 -15.15
C GLU A 177 -13.43 63.27 -15.07
N HIS A 178 -14.60 63.25 -14.42
CA HIS A 178 -15.48 64.41 -14.28
C HIS A 178 -15.90 64.70 -12.82
N PRO A 179 -14.96 64.92 -11.88
CA PRO A 179 -15.28 65.07 -10.45
C PRO A 179 -16.10 66.32 -10.11
N SER A 180 -16.19 67.29 -11.02
CA SER A 180 -16.97 68.53 -10.82
C SER A 180 -18.39 68.48 -11.40
N TRP A 181 -18.77 67.41 -12.11
CA TRP A 181 -20.12 67.29 -12.68
C TRP A 181 -21.13 66.93 -11.60
N ALA A 182 -22.36 67.45 -11.69
CA ALA A 182 -23.42 67.12 -10.74
C ALA A 182 -23.72 65.62 -10.66
N SER A 183 -23.53 64.90 -11.77
CA SER A 183 -23.62 63.44 -11.87
C SER A 183 -22.55 62.68 -11.08
N SER A 184 -21.55 63.37 -10.52
CA SER A 184 -20.48 62.79 -9.70
C SER A 184 -20.72 62.95 -8.20
N TYR A 185 -21.71 63.76 -7.81
CA TYR A 185 -22.13 63.97 -6.42
C TYR A 185 -23.26 63.02 -6.08
N TRP A 186 -23.33 62.56 -4.84
CA TRP A 186 -24.38 61.66 -4.39
C TRP A 186 -24.80 61.90 -2.95
N TRP A 187 -26.08 61.62 -2.68
CA TRP A 187 -26.70 61.85 -1.37
C TRP A 187 -26.31 60.79 -0.34
N LEU A 188 -26.10 61.23 0.90
CA LEU A 188 -26.03 60.39 2.09
C LEU A 188 -27.35 60.47 2.86
N ARG A 189 -27.60 59.48 3.73
CA ARG A 189 -28.82 59.46 4.56
C ARG A 189 -28.76 60.37 5.79
N SER A 190 -27.56 60.79 6.19
CA SER A 190 -27.35 61.56 7.42
C SER A 190 -27.89 62.99 7.31
N PRO A 191 -28.51 63.53 8.38
CA PRO A 191 -28.87 64.94 8.43
C PRO A 191 -27.64 65.85 8.34
N GLY A 192 -27.80 67.02 7.73
CA GLY A 192 -26.83 68.12 7.74
C GLY A 192 -27.03 69.08 8.92
N TYR A 193 -26.28 70.18 8.91
CA TYR A 193 -26.24 71.18 9.99
C TYR A 193 -27.61 71.81 10.30
N SER A 194 -28.48 71.94 9.30
CA SER A 194 -29.86 72.39 9.44
C SER A 194 -30.87 71.32 8.98
N ASP A 195 -32.15 71.54 9.28
CA ASP A 195 -33.25 70.71 8.78
C ASP A 195 -33.48 70.85 7.26
N HIS A 196 -32.77 71.76 6.59
CA HIS A 196 -32.79 71.96 5.13
C HIS A 196 -31.51 71.47 4.43
N ASP A 197 -30.61 70.82 5.16
CA ASP A 197 -29.36 70.27 4.62
C ASP A 197 -29.30 68.75 4.80
N ALA A 198 -28.85 68.02 3.78
CA ALA A 198 -28.56 66.59 3.86
C ALA A 198 -27.10 66.33 3.47
N ALA A 199 -26.46 65.39 4.17
CA ALA A 199 -25.06 65.05 3.90
C ALA A 199 -24.87 64.51 2.47
N THR A 200 -23.70 64.78 1.88
CA THR A 200 -23.37 64.34 0.52
C THR A 200 -21.92 63.88 0.43
N VAL A 201 -21.60 63.22 -0.67
CA VAL A 201 -20.24 63.04 -1.13
C VAL A 201 -20.05 63.79 -2.43
N ASN A 202 -18.99 64.59 -2.51
CA ASN A 202 -18.62 65.33 -3.71
C ASN A 202 -17.93 64.41 -4.72
N GLY A 203 -17.83 64.83 -5.98
CA GLY A 203 -17.20 64.02 -7.02
C GLY A 203 -15.68 63.80 -6.84
N ASP A 204 -15.00 64.54 -5.96
CA ASP A 204 -13.62 64.26 -5.53
C ASP A 204 -13.53 63.23 -4.38
N GLY A 205 -14.68 62.68 -3.96
CA GLY A 205 -14.80 61.73 -2.87
C GLY A 205 -14.78 62.36 -1.48
N SER A 206 -14.80 63.70 -1.35
CA SER A 206 -14.90 64.37 -0.05
C SER A 206 -16.30 64.23 0.54
N VAL A 207 -16.38 63.88 1.83
CA VAL A 207 -17.65 63.76 2.57
C VAL A 207 -18.03 65.12 3.14
N VAL A 208 -19.15 65.68 2.70
CA VAL A 208 -19.70 66.96 3.18
C VAL A 208 -20.72 66.66 4.27
N TYR A 209 -20.21 66.44 5.49
CA TYR A 209 -21.04 66.05 6.63
C TYR A 209 -21.95 67.18 7.14
N SER A 210 -21.58 68.45 6.95
CA SER A 210 -22.47 69.59 7.22
C SER A 210 -23.68 69.63 6.28
N GLY A 211 -23.64 68.87 5.18
CA GLY A 211 -24.67 68.77 4.18
C GLY A 211 -24.69 69.89 3.15
N ASN A 212 -25.45 69.62 2.09
CA ASN A 212 -25.83 70.56 1.05
C ASN A 212 -27.36 70.73 1.07
N ALA A 213 -27.84 71.86 0.55
CA ALA A 213 -29.26 72.18 0.49
C ALA A 213 -30.05 71.04 -0.17
N ILE A 214 -31.11 70.55 0.48
CA ILE A 214 -31.94 69.43 0.01
C ILE A 214 -32.55 69.63 -1.39
N SER A 215 -32.63 70.88 -1.85
CA SER A 215 -33.09 71.24 -3.21
C SER A 215 -31.98 71.16 -4.28
N SER A 216 -30.76 70.75 -3.93
CA SER A 216 -29.67 70.51 -4.89
C SER A 216 -29.92 69.23 -5.70
N TRP A 217 -29.24 69.02 -6.82
CA TRP A 217 -29.52 67.90 -7.74
C TRP A 217 -28.38 66.90 -7.77
N TRP A 218 -28.42 65.88 -6.90
CA TRP A 218 -27.37 64.86 -6.78
C TRP A 218 -27.91 63.45 -7.03
N CYS A 219 -27.01 62.52 -7.34
CA CYS A 219 -27.36 61.15 -7.69
C CYS A 219 -27.64 60.26 -6.47
N VAL A 220 -28.21 59.09 -6.77
CA VAL A 220 -28.53 58.03 -5.80
C VAL A 220 -27.46 56.94 -5.88
N ARG A 221 -26.87 56.63 -4.72
CA ARG A 221 -25.85 55.59 -4.60
C ARG A 221 -26.08 54.75 -3.34
N PRO A 222 -26.81 53.63 -3.45
CA PRO A 222 -27.15 52.80 -2.31
C PRO A 222 -26.02 51.82 -1.96
N ALA A 223 -26.14 51.27 -0.76
CA ALA A 223 -25.42 50.09 -0.28
C ALA A 223 -26.43 49.05 0.24
N PHE A 224 -25.97 47.81 0.37
CA PHE A 224 -26.75 46.73 0.94
C PHE A 224 -25.89 45.70 1.66
N ASN A 225 -26.54 44.84 2.46
CA ASN A 225 -25.89 43.73 3.15
C ASN A 225 -26.36 42.42 2.52
N LEU A 226 -25.45 41.69 1.89
CA LEU A 226 -25.69 40.36 1.33
C LEU A 226 -25.50 39.32 2.44
N ASN A 227 -26.47 38.43 2.57
CA ASN A 227 -26.33 37.22 3.37
C ASN A 227 -25.41 36.24 2.63
N SER A 228 -24.15 36.10 3.04
CA SER A 228 -23.22 35.19 2.38
C SER A 228 -23.68 33.73 2.38
N SER A 229 -24.56 33.32 3.31
CA SER A 229 -25.08 31.95 3.37
C SER A 229 -26.10 31.62 2.26
N SER A 230 -26.62 32.62 1.55
CA SER A 230 -27.53 32.40 0.41
C SER A 230 -26.77 32.18 -0.91
N VAL A 231 -25.45 32.36 -0.93
CA VAL A 231 -24.62 32.17 -2.12
C VAL A 231 -24.05 30.75 -2.11
N LEU A 232 -24.40 29.95 -3.10
CA LEU A 232 -23.87 28.59 -3.25
C LEU A 232 -22.43 28.65 -3.78
N PHE A 233 -22.20 29.48 -4.80
CA PHE A 233 -20.89 29.71 -5.36
C PHE A 233 -20.83 31.03 -6.14
N THR A 234 -19.60 31.51 -6.36
CA THR A 234 -19.27 32.69 -7.15
C THR A 234 -18.63 32.28 -8.46
N SER A 235 -18.90 33.02 -9.53
CA SER A 235 -18.25 32.82 -10.83
C SER A 235 -17.83 34.14 -11.46
N ALA A 236 -16.82 34.13 -12.33
CA ALA A 236 -16.45 35.30 -13.12
C ALA A 236 -17.69 35.85 -13.85
N ALA A 237 -17.87 37.17 -13.81
CA ALA A 237 -19.07 37.83 -14.32
C ALA A 237 -19.25 37.67 -15.84
N VAL A 238 -18.17 37.39 -16.56
CA VAL A 238 -18.13 37.17 -18.00
C VAL A 238 -17.40 35.86 -18.29
N GLY A 239 -18.08 34.92 -18.96
CA GLY A 239 -17.47 33.67 -19.42
C GLY A 239 -16.97 32.73 -18.32
N GLY A 240 -17.41 32.92 -17.07
CA GLY A 240 -16.99 32.07 -15.94
C GLY A 240 -17.56 30.66 -15.98
N LYS A 241 -18.69 30.47 -16.67
CA LYS A 241 -19.41 29.20 -16.80
C LYS A 241 -19.41 28.76 -18.26
N PRO A 242 -18.51 27.84 -18.65
CA PRO A 242 -18.44 27.37 -20.02
C PRO A 242 -19.72 26.61 -20.44
N ASP A 243 -19.99 26.68 -21.74
CA ASP A 243 -20.98 25.87 -22.41
C ASP A 243 -20.43 24.46 -22.71
N GLY A 244 -21.28 23.44 -22.57
CA GLY A 244 -20.93 22.04 -22.82
C GLY A 244 -20.87 21.20 -21.54
N GLY A 245 -20.40 19.95 -21.70
CA GLY A 245 -20.25 18.98 -20.61
C GLY A 245 -19.22 19.41 -19.56
N LEU A 246 -18.81 18.47 -18.71
CA LEU A 246 -17.90 18.74 -17.60
C LEU A 246 -16.50 19.20 -18.11
N THR A 247 -16.10 20.43 -17.81
CA THR A 247 -14.84 21.05 -18.29
C THR A 247 -13.99 21.62 -17.14
N PRO A 248 -12.65 21.67 -17.30
CA PRO A 248 -11.78 22.25 -16.28
C PRO A 248 -12.12 23.72 -16.01
N ILE A 249 -12.22 24.11 -14.74
CA ILE A 249 -12.42 25.51 -14.36
C ILE A 249 -11.13 26.29 -14.65
N SER A 250 -11.25 27.35 -15.46
CA SER A 250 -10.12 28.18 -15.85
C SER A 250 -9.59 29.02 -14.68
N LYS A 251 -8.31 29.40 -14.78
CA LYS A 251 -7.74 30.42 -13.89
C LYS A 251 -8.41 31.76 -14.18
N TYR A 252 -8.66 32.54 -13.13
CA TYR A 252 -9.27 33.85 -13.25
C TYR A 252 -8.42 34.91 -12.54
N THR A 253 -8.07 35.95 -13.29
CA THR A 253 -7.26 37.09 -12.83
C THR A 253 -8.04 38.40 -12.82
N GLY A 254 -9.31 38.35 -13.24
CA GLY A 254 -10.21 39.51 -13.19
C GLY A 254 -10.74 39.76 -11.78
N ASN A 255 -11.61 40.77 -11.67
CA ASN A 255 -12.13 41.25 -10.38
C ASN A 255 -13.65 41.48 -10.41
N GLU A 256 -14.33 40.91 -11.41
CA GLU A 256 -15.77 41.05 -11.62
C GLU A 256 -16.45 39.70 -11.48
N TRP A 257 -17.43 39.63 -10.59
CA TRP A 257 -18.07 38.39 -10.17
C TRP A 257 -19.58 38.48 -10.33
N LYS A 258 -20.21 37.33 -10.60
CA LYS A 258 -21.64 37.12 -10.46
C LYS A 258 -21.90 36.00 -9.45
N LEU A 259 -23.12 35.96 -8.92
CA LEU A 259 -23.51 35.05 -7.86
C LEU A 259 -24.44 33.96 -8.38
N THR A 260 -24.31 32.76 -7.83
CA THR A 260 -25.34 31.73 -7.91
C THR A 260 -25.99 31.59 -6.54
N LEU A 261 -27.25 32.02 -6.45
CA LEU A 261 -28.02 32.04 -5.22
C LEU A 261 -28.81 30.74 -5.05
N LYS A 262 -29.00 30.36 -3.80
CA LYS A 262 -29.92 29.29 -3.44
C LYS A 262 -31.37 29.75 -3.68
N ASP A 263 -32.06 29.04 -4.55
CA ASP A 263 -33.51 29.12 -4.72
C ASP A 263 -34.17 27.99 -3.92
N SER A 264 -34.78 28.35 -2.79
CA SER A 264 -35.38 27.40 -1.85
C SER A 264 -36.65 26.72 -2.38
N ASN A 265 -37.15 27.14 -3.55
CA ASN A 265 -38.31 26.51 -4.19
C ASN A 265 -37.90 25.30 -5.06
N ARG A 266 -36.59 25.11 -5.33
CA ARG A 266 -36.07 24.00 -6.13
C ARG A 266 -35.84 22.76 -5.27
N ASN A 267 -36.70 21.77 -5.41
CA ASN A 267 -36.64 20.50 -4.69
C ASN A 267 -35.92 19.41 -5.50
N PHE A 268 -34.67 19.68 -5.91
CA PHE A 268 -33.88 18.76 -6.72
C PHE A 268 -33.22 17.67 -5.86
N ALA A 269 -33.25 16.42 -6.34
CA ALA A 269 -32.62 15.28 -5.69
C ALA A 269 -32.03 14.30 -6.71
N VAL A 270 -31.00 13.56 -6.30
CA VAL A 270 -30.41 12.45 -7.05
C VAL A 270 -30.46 11.19 -6.18
N THR A 271 -30.67 10.03 -6.80
CA THR A 271 -30.85 8.76 -6.08
C THR A 271 -29.51 8.17 -5.63
N GLU A 272 -28.48 8.30 -6.46
CA GLU A 272 -27.14 7.79 -6.21
C GLU A 272 -26.45 8.62 -5.12
N THR A 273 -25.77 7.92 -4.21
CA THR A 273 -24.92 8.51 -3.17
C THR A 273 -23.43 8.27 -3.42
N THR A 274 -23.11 7.24 -4.18
CA THR A 274 -21.75 6.87 -4.58
C THR A 274 -21.74 6.40 -6.04
N VAL A 275 -20.74 6.80 -6.80
CA VAL A 275 -20.46 6.30 -8.16
C VAL A 275 -18.96 6.04 -8.33
N SER A 276 -18.62 5.18 -9.28
CA SER A 276 -17.23 4.92 -9.66
C SER A 276 -17.11 4.73 -11.16
N GLY A 277 -15.95 5.06 -11.69
CA GLY A 277 -15.62 4.85 -13.10
C GLY A 277 -14.19 5.28 -13.39
N ASP A 278 -13.66 4.82 -14.50
CA ASP A 278 -12.33 5.17 -14.95
C ASP A 278 -12.30 6.57 -15.60
N PRO A 279 -11.12 7.20 -15.69
CA PRO A 279 -10.98 8.43 -16.45
C PRO A 279 -11.46 8.25 -17.91
N GLY A 280 -12.54 8.93 -18.28
CA GLY A 280 -13.16 8.83 -19.61
C GLY A 280 -14.51 8.09 -19.61
N ASP A 281 -14.82 7.34 -18.55
CA ASP A 281 -16.09 6.64 -18.40
C ASP A 281 -17.27 7.59 -18.28
N THR A 282 -18.46 7.03 -18.45
CA THR A 282 -19.72 7.75 -18.26
C THR A 282 -20.49 7.15 -17.09
N VAL A 283 -20.83 7.99 -16.11
CA VAL A 283 -21.69 7.62 -14.99
C VAL A 283 -23.10 8.13 -15.24
N THR A 284 -24.11 7.31 -14.93
CA THR A 284 -25.52 7.66 -15.10
C THR A 284 -26.15 7.91 -13.73
N LEU A 285 -26.79 9.07 -13.57
CA LEU A 285 -27.48 9.46 -12.36
C LEU A 285 -28.99 9.60 -12.59
N HIS A 286 -29.80 9.24 -11.60
CA HIS A 286 -31.26 9.38 -11.62
C HIS A 286 -31.69 10.57 -10.79
N TYR A 287 -32.24 11.59 -11.43
CA TYR A 287 -32.67 12.82 -10.79
C TYR A 287 -34.20 12.94 -10.69
N THR A 288 -34.64 13.73 -9.70
CA THR A 288 -36.03 14.16 -9.51
C THR A 288 -36.07 15.65 -9.15
N GLY A 289 -37.19 16.32 -9.46
CA GLY A 289 -37.41 17.72 -9.11
C GLY A 289 -36.59 18.74 -9.91
N ALA A 290 -36.14 18.38 -11.12
CA ALA A 290 -35.46 19.31 -12.02
C ALA A 290 -36.45 20.34 -12.61
N THR A 291 -36.01 21.59 -12.74
CA THR A 291 -36.80 22.62 -13.45
C THR A 291 -36.44 22.57 -14.94
N ALA A 292 -37.43 22.60 -15.83
CA ALA A 292 -37.22 22.61 -17.29
C ALA A 292 -37.46 24.01 -17.87
N GLY A 293 -36.64 24.43 -18.83
CA GLY A 293 -36.69 25.78 -19.40
C GLY A 293 -35.46 26.12 -20.25
N ILE A 294 -35.50 27.27 -20.94
CA ILE A 294 -34.46 27.69 -21.91
C ILE A 294 -33.09 27.89 -21.24
N ASN A 295 -33.08 28.41 -20.02
CA ASN A 295 -31.90 28.67 -19.21
C ASN A 295 -31.77 27.70 -18.02
N GLU A 296 -32.51 26.61 -18.02
CA GLU A 296 -32.52 25.61 -16.94
C GLU A 296 -31.66 24.41 -17.32
N TYR A 297 -30.81 23.98 -16.38
CA TYR A 297 -29.83 22.92 -16.57
C TYR A 297 -29.73 22.02 -15.35
N ILE A 298 -29.25 20.80 -15.58
CA ILE A 298 -28.59 20.00 -14.55
C ILE A 298 -27.10 20.29 -14.70
N SER A 299 -26.52 20.83 -13.64
CA SER A 299 -25.13 21.26 -13.58
C SER A 299 -24.38 20.43 -12.55
N VAL A 300 -23.08 20.30 -12.78
CA VAL A 300 -22.18 19.52 -11.94
C VAL A 300 -20.92 20.33 -11.65
N ILE A 301 -20.52 20.37 -10.38
CA ILE A 301 -19.18 20.76 -9.96
C ILE A 301 -18.46 19.50 -9.47
N LEU A 302 -17.36 19.12 -10.12
CA LEU A 302 -16.48 18.07 -9.62
C LEU A 302 -15.42 18.72 -8.74
N ALA A 303 -15.38 18.33 -7.47
CA ALA A 303 -14.50 18.90 -6.45
C ALA A 303 -13.58 17.83 -5.84
N ASP A 304 -12.41 18.27 -5.40
CA ASP A 304 -11.47 17.52 -4.58
C ASP A 304 -11.19 18.28 -3.27
N ASN A 305 -10.20 17.82 -2.49
CA ASN A 305 -9.76 18.48 -1.26
C ASN A 305 -9.24 19.92 -1.46
N SER A 306 -8.95 20.33 -2.70
CA SER A 306 -8.52 21.69 -3.06
C SER A 306 -9.68 22.57 -3.55
N GLY A 307 -10.92 22.06 -3.54
CA GLY A 307 -12.14 22.75 -3.95
C GLY A 307 -12.60 22.37 -5.36
N ALA A 308 -13.39 23.25 -5.99
CA ALA A 308 -13.96 23.00 -7.32
C ALA A 308 -12.87 22.89 -8.39
N GLN A 309 -12.88 21.79 -9.16
CA GLN A 309 -11.92 21.51 -10.23
C GLN A 309 -12.54 21.62 -11.62
N TYR A 310 -13.74 21.09 -11.79
CA TYR A 310 -14.49 21.12 -13.05
C TYR A 310 -15.89 21.66 -12.83
N TYR A 311 -16.45 22.29 -13.86
CA TYR A 311 -17.85 22.70 -13.92
C TYR A 311 -18.41 22.32 -15.30
N GLY A 312 -19.68 21.94 -15.34
CA GLY A 312 -20.36 21.71 -16.61
C GLY A 312 -21.87 21.69 -16.48
N ARG A 313 -22.54 22.19 -17.52
CA ARG A 313 -23.97 22.03 -17.74
C ARG A 313 -24.17 20.71 -18.48
N VAL A 314 -24.30 19.64 -17.71
CA VAL A 314 -24.25 18.26 -18.22
C VAL A 314 -25.51 17.85 -18.96
N ALA A 315 -26.65 18.46 -18.66
CA ALA A 315 -27.89 18.27 -19.41
C ALA A 315 -28.83 19.47 -19.30
N GLN A 316 -29.68 19.65 -20.30
CA GLN A 316 -30.86 20.51 -20.22
C GLN A 316 -32.10 19.62 -20.01
N PRO A 317 -32.73 19.64 -18.82
CA PRO A 317 -33.85 18.75 -18.52
C PRO A 317 -35.10 19.10 -19.35
N THR A 318 -35.77 18.08 -19.88
CA THR A 318 -37.06 18.21 -20.60
C THR A 318 -38.25 17.73 -19.77
N ALA A 319 -37.98 17.09 -18.63
CA ALA A 319 -38.95 16.62 -17.65
C ALA A 319 -38.39 16.80 -16.23
N GLU A 320 -39.28 16.79 -15.24
CA GLU A 320 -38.91 16.96 -13.82
C GLU A 320 -38.06 15.80 -13.29
N ASN A 321 -38.26 14.59 -13.81
CA ASN A 321 -37.57 13.38 -13.41
C ASN A 321 -36.94 12.71 -14.63
N GLY A 322 -35.75 12.14 -14.48
CA GLY A 322 -35.05 11.49 -15.58
C GLY A 322 -33.66 11.00 -15.21
N THR A 323 -32.85 10.75 -16.23
CA THR A 323 -31.44 10.38 -16.08
C THR A 323 -30.53 11.41 -16.71
N VAL A 324 -29.32 11.53 -16.17
CA VAL A 324 -28.24 12.33 -16.74
C VAL A 324 -26.96 11.51 -16.81
N GLU A 325 -26.28 11.60 -17.95
CA GLU A 325 -24.98 10.98 -18.19
C GLU A 325 -23.88 12.00 -17.96
N ILE A 326 -22.91 11.66 -17.11
CA ILE A 326 -21.76 12.52 -16.79
C ILE A 326 -20.50 11.78 -17.22
N LYS A 327 -19.79 12.37 -18.17
CA LYS A 327 -18.49 11.86 -18.60
C LYS A 327 -17.41 12.29 -17.60
N ILE A 328 -16.73 11.32 -17.00
CA ILE A 328 -15.53 11.53 -16.18
C ILE A 328 -14.43 12.08 -17.09
N PRO A 329 -13.75 13.19 -16.75
CA PRO A 329 -12.69 13.73 -17.59
C PRO A 329 -11.57 12.70 -17.78
N SER A 330 -11.16 12.46 -19.03
CA SER A 330 -10.16 11.43 -19.36
C SER A 330 -8.77 11.70 -18.78
N GLY A 331 -8.45 12.95 -18.47
CA GLY A 331 -7.21 13.35 -17.79
C GLY A 331 -7.34 13.50 -16.28
N LEU A 332 -8.48 13.11 -15.68
CA LEU A 332 -8.65 13.16 -14.22
C LEU A 332 -7.79 12.05 -13.59
N ALA A 333 -6.98 12.41 -12.60
CA ALA A 333 -6.16 11.43 -11.91
C ALA A 333 -7.06 10.45 -11.11
N PRO A 334 -6.62 9.19 -10.91
CA PRO A 334 -7.27 8.31 -9.96
C PRO A 334 -7.30 8.90 -8.55
N GLY A 335 -8.41 8.73 -7.84
CA GLY A 335 -8.62 9.26 -6.51
C GLY A 335 -10.09 9.36 -6.10
N SER A 336 -10.31 9.95 -4.93
CA SER A 336 -11.65 10.24 -4.41
C SER A 336 -12.03 11.69 -4.67
N TYR A 337 -13.21 11.89 -5.23
CA TYR A 337 -13.77 13.18 -5.63
C TYR A 337 -15.23 13.28 -5.17
N THR A 338 -15.79 14.49 -5.24
CA THR A 338 -17.22 14.72 -4.99
C THR A 338 -17.85 15.35 -6.23
N LEU A 339 -18.92 14.74 -6.74
CA LEU A 339 -19.82 15.35 -7.71
C LEU A 339 -20.89 16.13 -6.95
N LYS A 340 -20.85 17.46 -7.06
CA LYS A 340 -21.90 18.35 -6.56
C LYS A 340 -22.90 18.58 -7.68
N VAL A 341 -24.02 17.86 -7.65
CA VAL A 341 -25.05 17.89 -8.70
C VAL A 341 -26.21 18.78 -8.27
N PHE A 342 -26.69 19.64 -9.16
CA PHE A 342 -27.74 20.60 -8.83
C PHE A 342 -28.56 21.01 -10.07
N SER A 343 -29.80 21.44 -9.83
CA SER A 343 -30.63 22.07 -10.87
C SER A 343 -30.39 23.57 -10.84
N GLU A 344 -29.98 24.14 -11.97
CA GLU A 344 -29.51 25.51 -12.10
C GLU A 344 -30.26 26.26 -13.21
N GLN A 345 -30.72 27.46 -12.87
CA GLN A 345 -31.00 28.51 -13.84
C GLN A 345 -29.74 29.33 -14.10
N CYS A 346 -29.10 29.08 -15.24
CA CYS A 346 -27.90 29.79 -15.67
C CYS A 346 -28.30 30.99 -16.53
N ASN A 347 -28.23 32.19 -15.96
CA ASN A 347 -28.49 33.44 -16.63
C ASN A 347 -27.22 33.98 -17.33
N ASP A 348 -27.39 35.02 -18.15
CA ASP A 348 -26.29 35.60 -18.93
C ASP A 348 -25.16 36.18 -18.04
N ASP A 349 -24.11 36.65 -18.70
CA ASP A 349 -23.07 37.45 -18.08
C ASP A 349 -23.66 38.60 -17.26
N LYS A 350 -23.05 38.85 -16.10
CA LYS A 350 -23.41 39.92 -15.16
C LYS A 350 -24.82 39.80 -14.57
N LYS A 351 -25.52 38.68 -14.71
CA LYS A 351 -26.84 38.46 -14.10
C LYS A 351 -26.76 37.37 -13.03
N THR A 352 -27.49 37.53 -11.94
CA THR A 352 -27.58 36.54 -10.85
C THR A 352 -28.14 35.22 -11.38
N ASP A 353 -27.52 34.10 -11.02
CA ASP A 353 -28.00 32.74 -11.31
C ASP A 353 -28.72 32.16 -10.08
N TYR A 354 -29.56 31.14 -10.28
CA TYR A 354 -30.34 30.51 -9.20
C TYR A 354 -30.21 29.00 -9.27
N ALA A 355 -30.06 28.32 -8.13
CA ALA A 355 -29.90 26.87 -8.12
C ALA A 355 -30.51 26.23 -6.87
N SER A 356 -30.79 24.92 -6.96
CA SER A 356 -31.07 24.08 -5.80
C SER A 356 -29.84 23.96 -4.89
N ASP A 357 -30.01 23.37 -3.69
CA ASP A 357 -28.87 22.86 -2.95
C ASP A 357 -28.09 21.83 -3.77
N PHE A 358 -26.81 21.66 -3.43
CA PHE A 358 -25.98 20.58 -3.97
C PHE A 358 -26.44 19.23 -3.42
N VAL A 359 -26.57 18.26 -4.32
CA VAL A 359 -26.57 16.85 -3.97
C VAL A 359 -25.13 16.35 -4.15
N ASP A 360 -24.49 16.05 -3.02
CA ASP A 360 -23.12 15.53 -3.01
C ASP A 360 -23.13 14.02 -3.24
N ILE A 361 -22.38 13.57 -4.25
CA ILE A 361 -22.22 12.15 -4.60
C ILE A 361 -20.73 11.85 -4.57
N ASP A 362 -20.34 10.81 -3.82
CA ASP A 362 -18.95 10.38 -3.76
C ASP A 362 -18.56 9.69 -5.07
N LEU A 363 -17.53 10.22 -5.74
CA LEU A 363 -16.99 9.66 -6.97
C LEU A 363 -15.62 9.04 -6.68
N THR A 364 -15.51 7.73 -6.90
CA THR A 364 -14.21 7.04 -6.92
C THR A 364 -13.73 6.89 -8.36
N VAL A 365 -12.63 7.57 -8.69
CA VAL A 365 -11.99 7.48 -9.99
C VAL A 365 -10.82 6.51 -9.88
N GLY A 366 -10.83 5.44 -10.65
CA GLY A 366 -9.72 4.48 -10.68
C GLY A 366 -10.16 3.05 -10.94
N TYR A 367 -9.19 2.27 -11.43
CA TYR A 367 -9.39 0.90 -11.88
C TYR A 367 -9.91 0.00 -10.75
N GLN A 368 -11.08 -0.62 -10.95
CA GLN A 368 -11.57 -1.66 -10.06
C GLN A 368 -10.65 -2.90 -10.17
N GLU A 369 -10.00 -3.26 -9.07
CA GLU A 369 -9.11 -4.41 -9.03
C GLU A 369 -9.89 -5.72 -9.19
N GLN A 370 -9.44 -6.61 -10.09
CA GLN A 370 -10.09 -7.90 -10.36
C GLN A 370 -9.85 -8.89 -9.21
N PHE A 371 -8.82 -8.67 -8.41
CA PHE A 371 -8.43 -9.54 -7.31
C PHE A 371 -8.10 -8.74 -6.05
N THR A 372 -8.30 -9.34 -4.88
CA THR A 372 -8.00 -8.74 -3.57
C THR A 372 -6.51 -8.78 -3.19
N LEU A 373 -5.63 -8.92 -4.18
CA LEU A 373 -4.18 -8.79 -4.02
C LEU A 373 -3.78 -7.33 -3.90
N THR A 374 -2.72 -7.05 -3.16
CA THR A 374 -2.22 -5.67 -2.98
C THR A 374 -1.44 -5.23 -4.23
N PRO A 375 -1.91 -4.20 -4.98
CA PRO A 375 -1.12 -3.62 -6.08
C PRO A 375 0.24 -3.10 -5.57
N GLY A 376 1.29 -3.30 -6.35
CA GLY A 376 2.68 -3.02 -5.97
C GLY A 376 3.36 -4.13 -5.16
N GLY A 377 2.61 -5.14 -4.69
CA GLY A 377 3.16 -6.32 -4.02
C GLY A 377 4.05 -7.16 -4.96
N VAL A 378 5.10 -7.79 -4.41
CA VAL A 378 6.02 -8.65 -5.16
C VAL A 378 5.71 -10.11 -4.91
N TYR A 379 5.51 -10.86 -5.99
CA TYR A 379 5.19 -12.28 -5.98
C TYR A 379 6.13 -13.04 -6.92
N TYR A 380 6.39 -14.30 -6.61
CA TYR A 380 7.41 -15.09 -7.28
C TYR A 380 6.78 -16.18 -8.16
N PHE A 381 7.34 -16.34 -9.36
CA PHE A 381 6.88 -17.28 -10.36
C PHE A 381 8.05 -18.14 -10.86
N ASP A 382 7.78 -19.42 -11.09
CA ASP A 382 8.74 -20.35 -11.68
C ASP A 382 8.69 -20.27 -13.21
N LEU A 383 9.73 -19.71 -13.82
CA LEU A 383 9.90 -19.63 -15.27
C LEU A 383 10.98 -20.61 -15.80
N SER A 384 11.57 -21.45 -14.95
CA SER A 384 12.68 -22.35 -15.29
C SER A 384 12.34 -23.28 -16.46
N GLY A 385 11.10 -23.80 -16.49
CA GLY A 385 10.60 -24.69 -17.54
C GLY A 385 10.18 -24.01 -18.84
N VAL A 386 10.12 -22.66 -18.88
CA VAL A 386 9.56 -21.92 -20.04
C VAL A 386 10.51 -21.89 -21.25
N SER A 387 11.81 -22.13 -21.02
CA SER A 387 12.88 -22.09 -22.02
C SER A 387 12.99 -20.73 -22.73
N ILE A 388 13.13 -19.65 -21.97
CA ILE A 388 13.18 -18.27 -22.50
C ILE A 388 14.51 -18.01 -23.24
N PRO A 389 14.47 -17.61 -24.53
CA PRO A 389 15.69 -17.32 -25.29
C PRO A 389 16.50 -16.14 -24.74
N GLY A 390 17.82 -16.19 -24.97
CA GLY A 390 18.75 -15.12 -24.59
C GLY A 390 19.72 -15.54 -23.50
N THR A 391 20.38 -14.57 -22.90
CA THR A 391 21.23 -14.74 -21.71
C THR A 391 20.43 -14.34 -20.48
N ALA A 392 20.39 -15.19 -19.46
CA ALA A 392 19.76 -14.88 -18.18
C ALA A 392 20.36 -13.60 -17.58
N ASN A 393 19.50 -12.71 -17.10
CA ASN A 393 19.96 -11.44 -16.55
C ASN A 393 20.76 -11.68 -15.26
N GLY A 394 22.02 -11.22 -15.25
CA GLY A 394 22.93 -11.42 -14.13
C GLY A 394 22.52 -10.75 -12.81
N SER A 395 21.55 -9.83 -12.86
CA SER A 395 20.98 -9.15 -11.69
C SER A 395 19.78 -9.88 -11.08
N LEU A 396 19.31 -10.98 -11.70
CA LEU A 396 18.26 -11.79 -11.09
C LEU A 396 18.75 -12.38 -9.77
N PRO A 397 17.93 -12.34 -8.69
CA PRO A 397 18.27 -12.98 -7.42
C PRO A 397 18.48 -14.49 -7.55
N ASP A 398 17.72 -15.13 -8.44
CA ASP A 398 17.86 -16.53 -8.83
C ASP A 398 18.05 -16.64 -10.35
N LYS A 399 19.20 -17.20 -10.75
CA LYS A 399 19.59 -17.38 -12.16
C LYS A 399 19.01 -18.63 -12.79
N THR A 400 18.51 -19.57 -11.99
CA THR A 400 17.83 -20.78 -12.46
C THR A 400 16.37 -20.52 -12.84
N MET A 401 15.84 -19.36 -12.44
CA MET A 401 14.48 -18.87 -12.73
C MET A 401 13.35 -19.67 -12.07
N HIS A 402 13.62 -20.41 -11.00
CA HIS A 402 12.57 -21.00 -10.18
C HIS A 402 11.82 -19.94 -9.35
N TYR A 403 12.48 -18.82 -9.05
CA TYR A 403 11.93 -17.73 -8.26
C TYR A 403 12.15 -16.37 -8.92
N VAL A 404 11.35 -16.07 -9.94
CA VAL A 404 11.40 -14.78 -10.64
C VAL A 404 10.42 -13.79 -9.97
N PRO A 405 10.89 -12.62 -9.49
CA PRO A 405 10.01 -11.63 -8.88
C PRO A 405 9.19 -10.87 -9.92
N PHE A 406 7.89 -10.75 -9.66
CA PHE A 406 6.94 -9.93 -10.41
C PHE A 406 6.18 -9.00 -9.46
N THR A 407 5.99 -7.76 -9.89
CA THR A 407 5.09 -6.81 -9.23
C THR A 407 3.67 -7.02 -9.74
N TYR A 408 2.69 -7.19 -8.84
CA TYR A 408 1.28 -7.15 -9.21
C TYR A 408 0.89 -5.71 -9.53
N ALA A 409 0.70 -5.40 -10.81
CA ALA A 409 0.30 -4.06 -11.26
C ALA A 409 -1.21 -3.80 -11.06
N GLY A 410 -1.98 -4.85 -10.75
CA GLY A 410 -3.43 -4.79 -10.67
C GLY A 410 -4.09 -4.79 -12.05
N THR A 411 -5.39 -4.50 -12.06
CA THR A 411 -6.20 -4.35 -13.28
C THR A 411 -5.80 -3.10 -14.05
N VAL A 412 -5.48 -3.25 -15.32
CA VAL A 412 -5.32 -2.14 -16.26
C VAL A 412 -6.39 -2.22 -17.33
N ASP A 413 -6.90 -1.08 -17.78
CA ASP A 413 -7.69 -0.99 -19.00
C ASP A 413 -6.77 -0.62 -20.16
N ALA A 414 -6.35 -1.64 -20.90
CA ALA A 414 -5.31 -1.54 -21.91
C ALA A 414 -5.59 -2.47 -23.08
N TYR A 415 -5.06 -2.13 -24.26
CA TYR A 415 -5.04 -3.06 -25.38
C TYR A 415 -3.81 -3.97 -25.31
N LYS A 416 -3.95 -5.16 -25.87
CA LYS A 416 -2.84 -6.05 -26.22
C LYS A 416 -2.96 -6.47 -27.69
N LEU A 417 -1.86 -6.91 -28.28
CA LEU A 417 -1.81 -7.39 -29.66
C LEU A 417 -1.77 -8.92 -29.73
N THR A 418 -2.37 -9.46 -30.77
CA THR A 418 -2.31 -10.90 -31.11
C THR A 418 -1.49 -11.17 -32.37
N SER A 419 -1.07 -10.12 -33.08
CA SER A 419 -0.23 -10.20 -34.27
C SER A 419 0.54 -8.89 -34.48
N GLU A 420 1.51 -8.91 -35.39
CA GLU A 420 2.34 -7.75 -35.70
C GLU A 420 1.54 -6.65 -36.38
N MET A 421 1.47 -5.48 -35.74
CA MET A 421 0.91 -4.29 -36.38
C MET A 421 1.43 -3.00 -35.74
N ALA A 422 1.28 -1.91 -36.50
CA ALA A 422 1.40 -0.56 -35.95
C ALA A 422 0.01 -0.13 -35.45
N THR A 423 -0.09 0.14 -34.16
CA THR A 423 -1.33 0.43 -33.44
C THR A 423 -1.75 1.88 -33.67
N THR A 424 -3.06 2.08 -33.94
CA THR A 424 -3.69 3.40 -34.02
C THR A 424 -4.63 3.62 -32.83
N GLU A 425 -5.01 4.88 -32.58
CA GLU A 425 -5.90 5.23 -31.48
C GLU A 425 -7.27 4.54 -31.62
N GLU A 426 -7.78 4.43 -32.85
CA GLU A 426 -9.05 3.74 -33.13
C GLU A 426 -8.98 2.25 -32.81
N TYR A 427 -7.85 1.59 -33.14
CA TYR A 427 -7.66 0.18 -32.78
C TYR A 427 -7.60 0.01 -31.27
N ALA A 428 -6.84 0.86 -30.58
CA ALA A 428 -6.67 0.78 -29.14
C ALA A 428 -8.00 0.97 -28.40
N GLN A 429 -8.79 1.98 -28.76
CA GLN A 429 -10.13 2.21 -28.19
C GLN A 429 -11.10 1.04 -28.43
N GLN A 430 -10.95 0.32 -29.54
CA GLN A 430 -11.81 -0.83 -29.84
C GLN A 430 -11.39 -2.11 -29.10
N ASN A 431 -10.11 -2.23 -28.72
CA ASN A 431 -9.54 -3.49 -28.21
C ASN A 431 -8.96 -3.37 -26.79
N GLU A 432 -9.08 -2.22 -26.14
CA GLU A 432 -8.80 -2.11 -24.71
C GLU A 432 -9.86 -2.83 -23.89
N TYR A 433 -9.41 -3.46 -22.82
CA TYR A 433 -10.28 -4.12 -21.85
C TYR A 433 -9.57 -4.23 -20.51
N ALA A 434 -10.34 -4.32 -19.43
CA ALA A 434 -9.84 -4.51 -18.08
C ALA A 434 -9.22 -5.90 -17.88
N HIS A 435 -7.95 -5.95 -17.49
CA HIS A 435 -7.26 -7.20 -17.13
C HIS A 435 -6.14 -6.98 -16.12
N SER A 436 -5.97 -7.92 -15.20
CA SER A 436 -4.94 -7.91 -14.17
C SER A 436 -3.61 -8.45 -14.66
N LEU A 437 -2.54 -7.71 -14.37
CA LEU A 437 -1.18 -8.03 -14.79
C LEU A 437 -0.24 -8.18 -13.60
N PHE A 438 0.63 -9.17 -13.68
CA PHE A 438 1.91 -9.17 -12.99
C PHE A 438 3.00 -8.76 -13.99
N VAL A 439 3.89 -7.84 -13.62
CA VAL A 439 5.03 -7.41 -14.46
C VAL A 439 6.34 -7.86 -13.82
N ALA A 440 7.21 -8.50 -14.59
CA ALA A 440 8.50 -8.95 -14.05
C ALA A 440 9.32 -7.77 -13.56
N ASP A 441 9.92 -7.88 -12.37
CA ASP A 441 10.72 -6.81 -11.76
C ASP A 441 12.05 -6.59 -12.52
N TYR A 442 12.49 -7.58 -13.30
CA TYR A 442 13.66 -7.52 -14.16
C TYR A 442 13.31 -7.96 -15.59
N ALA A 443 14.07 -7.50 -16.58
CA ALA A 443 14.15 -8.24 -17.84
C ALA A 443 14.79 -9.61 -17.53
N VAL A 444 14.06 -10.70 -17.71
CA VAL A 444 14.49 -12.05 -17.28
C VAL A 444 15.62 -12.59 -18.16
N THR A 445 15.61 -12.23 -19.44
CA THR A 445 16.74 -12.46 -20.36
C THR A 445 17.12 -11.19 -21.12
N HIS A 446 18.36 -11.12 -21.60
CA HIS A 446 18.88 -10.07 -22.47
C HIS A 446 19.75 -10.67 -23.59
N ALA A 447 20.29 -9.83 -24.47
CA ALA A 447 20.99 -10.28 -25.68
C ALA A 447 20.11 -11.22 -26.54
N VAL A 448 18.83 -10.86 -26.65
CA VAL A 448 17.80 -11.62 -27.38
C VAL A 448 17.13 -10.73 -28.41
N SER A 449 16.86 -11.29 -29.59
CA SER A 449 16.15 -10.60 -30.67
C SER A 449 14.65 -10.81 -30.52
N TRP A 450 13.88 -9.83 -31.00
CA TRP A 450 12.42 -9.91 -31.00
C TRP A 450 11.93 -11.14 -31.78
N ASP A 451 12.54 -11.44 -32.95
CA ASP A 451 12.17 -12.60 -33.78
C ASP A 451 12.31 -13.93 -33.03
N LYS A 452 13.33 -14.07 -32.17
CA LYS A 452 13.52 -15.29 -31.36
C LYS A 452 12.45 -15.43 -30.28
N LEU A 453 12.09 -14.33 -29.62
CA LEU A 453 11.00 -14.33 -28.65
C LEU A 453 9.66 -14.64 -29.33
N HIS A 454 9.44 -14.09 -30.53
CA HIS A 454 8.23 -14.32 -31.30
C HIS A 454 8.10 -15.79 -31.73
N ALA A 455 9.19 -16.39 -32.20
CA ALA A 455 9.22 -17.81 -32.57
C ALA A 455 8.86 -18.76 -31.42
N GLU A 456 9.18 -18.38 -30.17
CA GLU A 456 8.81 -19.11 -28.95
C GLU A 456 7.42 -18.74 -28.40
N GLY A 457 6.67 -17.86 -29.08
CA GLY A 457 5.34 -17.39 -28.67
C GLY A 457 5.35 -16.32 -27.57
N LEU A 458 6.50 -15.83 -27.15
CA LEU A 458 6.65 -14.95 -25.99
C LEU A 458 6.32 -13.48 -26.25
N ILE A 459 6.02 -13.09 -27.48
CA ILE A 459 5.62 -11.71 -27.80
C ILE A 459 4.12 -11.49 -27.57
N PHE A 460 3.27 -12.30 -28.20
CA PHE A 460 1.82 -12.09 -28.20
C PHE A 460 1.08 -12.99 -27.20
N GLY A 461 1.70 -14.09 -26.74
CA GLY A 461 1.09 -14.98 -25.76
C GLY A 461 1.59 -16.41 -25.84
N LYS A 462 2.11 -16.90 -24.72
CA LYS A 462 2.35 -18.33 -24.45
C LYS A 462 1.54 -18.71 -23.21
N GLY A 463 0.80 -19.81 -23.28
CA GLY A 463 0.09 -20.32 -22.10
C GLY A 463 1.08 -20.70 -20.99
N TYR A 464 0.78 -20.31 -19.76
CA TYR A 464 1.59 -20.60 -18.58
C TYR A 464 0.67 -20.90 -17.41
N ALA A 465 0.87 -22.01 -16.71
CA ALA A 465 0.05 -22.40 -15.58
C ALA A 465 0.93 -22.70 -14.38
N THR A 466 0.58 -22.14 -13.22
CA THR A 466 1.23 -22.42 -11.94
C THR A 466 0.28 -22.12 -10.79
N GLY A 467 0.44 -22.82 -9.66
CA GLY A 467 -0.44 -22.63 -8.50
C GLY A 467 -1.93 -22.88 -8.79
N SER A 468 -2.24 -23.73 -9.78
CA SER A 468 -3.61 -23.97 -10.27
C SER A 468 -4.30 -22.75 -10.87
N VAL A 469 -3.52 -21.76 -11.33
CA VAL A 469 -3.98 -20.56 -12.05
C VAL A 469 -3.41 -20.58 -13.47
N ASP A 470 -4.26 -20.28 -14.46
CA ASP A 470 -3.86 -20.12 -15.85
C ASP A 470 -3.51 -18.65 -16.14
N TYR A 471 -2.39 -18.45 -16.82
CA TYR A 471 -1.90 -17.15 -17.25
C TYR A 471 -1.53 -17.15 -18.73
N THR A 472 -1.46 -15.95 -19.31
CA THR A 472 -0.73 -15.70 -20.55
C THR A 472 0.58 -15.00 -20.25
N LEU A 473 1.71 -15.64 -20.60
CA LEU A 473 3.06 -15.08 -20.51
C LEU A 473 3.45 -14.41 -21.83
N ARG A 474 3.80 -13.12 -21.80
CA ARG A 474 4.13 -12.35 -23.02
C ARG A 474 4.87 -11.05 -22.75
N ALA A 475 5.35 -10.39 -23.81
CA ALA A 475 5.74 -8.99 -23.75
C ALA A 475 4.50 -8.09 -23.58
N PRO A 476 4.60 -6.94 -22.89
CA PRO A 476 3.52 -5.96 -22.84
C PRO A 476 3.39 -5.14 -24.13
N SER A 477 2.21 -4.57 -24.40
CA SER A 477 2.04 -3.50 -25.38
C SER A 477 2.71 -2.22 -24.90
N GLY A 478 3.29 -1.47 -25.85
CA GLY A 478 4.13 -0.31 -25.57
C GLY A 478 3.88 0.90 -26.46
N GLY A 479 2.88 0.86 -27.35
CA GLY A 479 2.59 1.95 -28.28
C GLY A 479 3.50 1.98 -29.51
N SER A 480 2.92 2.36 -30.64
CA SER A 480 3.59 2.43 -31.94
C SER A 480 4.32 3.75 -32.20
N GLY A 481 4.09 4.79 -31.42
CA GLY A 481 4.83 6.06 -31.47
C GLY A 481 5.25 6.56 -30.10
N GLY A 482 6.16 7.54 -30.06
CA GLY A 482 6.56 8.24 -28.83
C GLY A 482 6.13 9.71 -28.90
N THR A 483 5.52 10.22 -27.83
CA THR A 483 5.16 11.64 -27.68
C THR A 483 5.79 12.20 -26.40
N GLY A 484 6.24 13.46 -26.44
CA GLY A 484 6.90 14.11 -25.30
C GLY A 484 8.40 13.84 -25.23
N SER A 485 8.99 14.05 -24.03
CA SER A 485 10.41 13.78 -23.76
C SER A 485 10.64 13.56 -22.26
N GLY A 486 11.71 12.84 -21.91
CA GLY A 486 12.07 12.62 -20.51
C GLY A 486 11.09 11.69 -19.79
N ALA A 487 10.72 12.02 -18.56
CA ALA A 487 9.73 11.27 -17.77
C ALA A 487 8.28 11.43 -18.28
N LEU A 488 8.05 12.43 -19.14
CA LEU A 488 6.76 12.69 -19.79
C LEU A 488 6.63 12.01 -21.15
N GLU A 489 7.65 11.25 -21.58
CA GLU A 489 7.55 10.46 -22.80
C GLU A 489 6.43 9.41 -22.63
N ARG A 490 5.57 9.25 -23.64
CA ARG A 490 4.43 8.33 -23.63
C ARG A 490 4.35 7.59 -24.96
N GLY A 491 4.01 6.30 -24.90
CA GLY A 491 3.64 5.51 -26.07
C GLY A 491 2.33 6.02 -26.67
N THR A 492 2.20 5.94 -28.00
CA THR A 492 0.95 6.25 -28.70
C THR A 492 0.51 5.01 -29.48
N PRO A 493 -0.72 4.50 -29.26
CA PRO A 493 -1.76 4.97 -28.32
C PRO A 493 -1.35 4.88 -26.85
N GLN A 494 -1.90 5.75 -26.00
CA GLN A 494 -1.55 5.81 -24.57
C GLN A 494 -2.21 4.70 -23.74
N SER A 495 -3.28 4.07 -24.23
CA SER A 495 -3.90 2.90 -23.58
C SER A 495 -3.12 1.59 -23.76
N ASN A 496 -1.81 1.68 -23.93
CA ASN A 496 -0.93 0.51 -23.92
C ASN A 496 -0.61 0.08 -22.48
N GLU A 497 -0.34 -1.21 -22.28
CA GLU A 497 -0.12 -1.81 -20.95
C GLU A 497 1.04 -1.15 -20.21
N TRP A 498 2.15 -0.86 -20.89
CA TRP A 498 3.32 -0.27 -20.25
C TRP A 498 3.02 1.11 -19.66
N ASP A 499 2.33 1.98 -20.40
CA ASP A 499 1.96 3.30 -19.89
C ASP A 499 0.86 3.22 -18.83
N ARG A 500 -0.12 2.32 -18.97
CA ARG A 500 -1.18 2.12 -17.97
C ARG A 500 -0.64 1.62 -16.62
N ILE A 501 0.35 0.73 -16.64
CA ILE A 501 1.05 0.28 -15.41
C ILE A 501 1.75 1.46 -14.74
N LEU A 502 2.50 2.26 -15.51
CA LEU A 502 3.25 3.39 -14.98
C LEU A 502 2.37 4.58 -14.58
N ASP A 503 1.17 4.71 -15.15
CA ASP A 503 0.20 5.75 -14.76
C ASP A 503 -0.36 5.49 -13.36
N LYS A 504 -0.33 4.24 -12.88
CA LYS A 504 -0.61 3.90 -11.48
C LYS A 504 0.56 4.32 -10.58
N ASP A 505 1.75 3.79 -10.85
CA ASP A 505 2.97 4.12 -10.11
C ASP A 505 4.20 3.78 -10.97
N ASP A 506 5.11 4.75 -11.15
CA ASP A 506 6.35 4.53 -11.88
C ASP A 506 7.24 3.45 -11.24
N GLY A 507 7.06 3.16 -9.95
CA GLY A 507 7.73 2.11 -9.18
C GLY A 507 7.26 0.68 -9.47
N TYR A 508 6.17 0.50 -10.23
CA TYR A 508 5.68 -0.85 -10.59
C TYR A 508 6.54 -1.53 -11.67
N ILE A 509 7.24 -0.75 -12.50
CA ILE A 509 8.27 -1.29 -13.41
C ILE A 509 9.64 -0.98 -12.83
N LYS A 510 10.34 -2.03 -12.40
CA LYS A 510 11.63 -1.92 -11.69
C LYS A 510 12.81 -2.32 -12.59
N ASN A 511 14.03 -2.00 -12.17
CA ASN A 511 15.28 -2.50 -12.75
C ASN A 511 15.40 -2.42 -14.29
N TRP A 512 14.91 -1.33 -14.88
CA TRP A 512 14.93 -1.08 -16.34
C TRP A 512 16.14 -0.27 -16.81
N ARG A 513 17.01 0.19 -15.89
CA ARG A 513 18.10 1.15 -16.15
C ARG A 513 18.99 0.75 -17.32
N ASP A 514 19.49 -0.48 -17.32
CA ASP A 514 20.55 -0.89 -18.26
C ASP A 514 20.01 -1.70 -19.46
N ILE A 515 18.87 -2.37 -19.28
CA ILE A 515 18.29 -3.29 -20.25
C ILE A 515 16.90 -2.79 -20.64
N GLY A 516 16.75 -2.43 -21.92
CA GLY A 516 15.46 -2.07 -22.49
C GLY A 516 14.64 -3.30 -22.86
N SER A 517 13.32 -3.17 -22.68
CA SER A 517 12.37 -4.26 -22.81
C SER A 517 11.70 -4.23 -24.16
N TRP A 518 11.73 -5.37 -24.88
CA TRP A 518 10.93 -5.55 -26.09
C TRP A 518 9.42 -5.47 -25.77
N GLY A 519 8.67 -4.73 -26.59
CA GLY A 519 7.20 -4.74 -26.57
C GLY A 519 6.59 -5.35 -27.83
N GLN A 520 5.26 -5.35 -27.87
CA GLN A 520 4.49 -5.96 -28.96
C GLN A 520 4.44 -5.11 -30.24
N ASP A 521 4.34 -3.78 -30.09
CA ASP A 521 3.97 -2.86 -31.17
C ASP A 521 5.06 -2.65 -32.24
N THR A 522 4.61 -2.47 -33.48
CA THR A 522 5.46 -2.10 -34.63
C THR A 522 5.51 -0.58 -34.80
N LEU A 523 6.67 -0.05 -35.21
CA LEU A 523 6.81 1.38 -35.51
C LEU A 523 6.20 1.70 -36.89
N PRO A 524 5.37 2.75 -37.03
CA PRO A 524 4.63 3.04 -38.25
C PRO A 524 5.55 3.44 -39.42
N ASN A 525 6.68 4.08 -39.11
CA ASN A 525 7.64 4.56 -40.10
C ASN A 525 8.80 3.56 -40.36
N THR A 526 8.86 2.45 -39.61
CA THR A 526 9.94 1.46 -39.73
C THR A 526 9.42 0.09 -39.36
N LEU A 527 8.74 -0.57 -40.30
CA LEU A 527 8.03 -1.83 -40.07
C LEU A 527 8.92 -3.00 -39.63
N SER A 528 10.23 -2.92 -39.90
CA SER A 528 11.23 -3.88 -39.43
C SER A 528 11.67 -3.65 -37.97
N ASN A 529 11.17 -2.61 -37.32
CA ASN A 529 11.46 -2.29 -35.93
C ASN A 529 10.25 -2.56 -35.03
N ARG A 530 10.56 -2.89 -33.77
CA ARG A 530 9.58 -3.06 -32.69
C ARG A 530 9.87 -2.08 -31.57
N VAL A 531 8.82 -1.77 -30.81
CA VAL A 531 8.92 -0.87 -29.68
C VAL A 531 9.85 -1.46 -28.61
N ILE A 532 10.65 -0.58 -28.04
CA ILE A 532 11.45 -0.84 -26.84
C ILE A 532 11.05 0.18 -25.79
N ARG A 533 10.79 -0.31 -24.58
CA ARG A 533 10.40 0.51 -23.44
C ARG A 533 11.38 0.34 -22.27
N GLY A 534 11.60 1.47 -21.57
CA GLY A 534 12.50 1.57 -20.42
C GLY A 534 13.97 1.47 -20.82
N ARG A 535 14.80 2.44 -20.42
CA ARG A 535 16.28 2.40 -20.46
C ARG A 535 16.85 3.72 -19.93
N TYR A 536 18.09 3.69 -19.45
CA TYR A 536 18.84 4.81 -18.88
C TYR A 536 18.33 5.23 -17.50
N ASP A 537 17.90 6.48 -17.29
CA ASP A 537 17.33 6.97 -16.03
C ASP A 537 15.83 7.29 -16.14
N LEU A 538 15.12 6.73 -17.15
CA LEU A 538 13.71 6.99 -17.42
C LEU A 538 12.90 5.69 -17.70
N PRO A 539 11.84 5.37 -16.90
CA PRO A 539 11.00 4.17 -17.10
C PRO A 539 10.18 4.24 -18.40
N ARG A 540 9.82 5.45 -18.83
CA ARG A 540 8.99 5.67 -20.02
C ARG A 540 9.76 5.89 -21.32
N LYS A 541 11.09 5.80 -21.26
CA LYS A 541 11.97 5.94 -22.42
C LYS A 541 11.41 5.13 -23.59
N TYR A 542 11.20 5.81 -24.72
CA TYR A 542 10.70 5.21 -25.94
C TYR A 542 11.83 5.04 -26.96
N ALA A 543 11.90 3.88 -27.61
CA ALA A 543 12.82 3.62 -28.71
C ALA A 543 12.27 2.53 -29.64
N GLY A 544 12.92 2.33 -30.78
CA GLY A 544 12.69 1.16 -31.63
C GLY A 544 14.00 0.54 -32.08
N ALA A 545 14.03 -0.79 -32.22
CA ALA A 545 15.15 -1.51 -32.81
C ALA A 545 14.66 -2.58 -33.77
N ASN A 546 15.53 -2.95 -34.70
CA ASN A 546 15.26 -3.96 -35.70
C ASN A 546 15.06 -5.34 -35.05
N THR A 547 14.05 -6.09 -35.51
CA THR A 547 13.60 -7.35 -34.89
C THR A 547 14.66 -8.44 -34.84
N THR A 548 15.66 -8.39 -35.72
CA THR A 548 16.74 -9.39 -35.83
C THR A 548 17.91 -9.13 -34.87
N LEU A 549 17.99 -7.94 -34.26
CA LEU A 549 19.14 -7.53 -33.44
C LEU A 549 19.04 -8.09 -32.02
N SER A 550 20.16 -8.60 -31.50
CA SER A 550 20.24 -9.21 -30.16
C SER A 550 21.32 -8.53 -29.30
N PHE A 551 21.20 -7.23 -29.06
CA PHE A 551 22.20 -6.49 -28.29
C PHE A 551 22.11 -6.78 -26.78
N PRO A 552 23.24 -6.66 -26.03
CA PRO A 552 23.24 -6.88 -24.58
C PRO A 552 22.27 -6.01 -23.79
N PHE A 553 21.90 -4.84 -24.33
CA PHE A 553 20.96 -3.91 -23.70
C PHE A 553 19.50 -4.10 -24.14
N LEU A 554 19.20 -5.14 -24.91
CA LEU A 554 17.84 -5.52 -25.34
C LEU A 554 17.45 -6.82 -24.65
N GLY A 555 16.32 -6.82 -23.98
CA GLY A 555 15.85 -7.93 -23.18
C GLY A 555 14.36 -8.15 -23.19
N PHE A 556 13.97 -9.25 -22.56
CA PHE A 556 12.59 -9.68 -22.42
C PHE A 556 12.15 -9.45 -20.98
N ARG A 557 11.18 -8.55 -20.79
CA ARG A 557 10.48 -8.36 -19.52
C ARG A 557 9.04 -8.82 -19.71
N PRO A 558 8.70 -10.02 -19.24
CA PRO A 558 7.36 -10.52 -19.40
C PRO A 558 6.37 -9.83 -18.48
N VAL A 559 5.11 -9.86 -18.91
CA VAL A 559 3.94 -9.77 -18.05
C VAL A 559 3.23 -11.12 -18.02
N LEU A 560 2.53 -11.38 -16.90
CA LEU A 560 1.59 -12.49 -16.74
C LEU A 560 0.20 -11.89 -16.60
N GLU A 561 -0.64 -12.14 -17.60
CA GLU A 561 -2.07 -11.82 -17.57
C GLU A 561 -2.85 -12.98 -16.98
N VAL A 562 -3.66 -12.73 -15.95
CA VAL A 562 -4.51 -13.77 -15.34
C VAL A 562 -5.67 -14.10 -16.27
N LEU A 563 -5.86 -15.37 -16.60
CA LEU A 563 -6.97 -15.82 -17.45
C LEU A 563 -8.21 -16.15 -16.61
N ASN A 564 -9.39 -16.05 -17.26
CA ASN A 564 -10.69 -16.39 -16.66
C ASN A 564 -10.99 -15.63 -15.35
N SER A 565 -10.57 -14.36 -15.25
CA SER A 565 -10.78 -13.53 -14.05
C SER A 565 -12.24 -13.47 -13.62
N ASP A 566 -13.18 -13.39 -14.57
CA ASP A 566 -14.62 -13.36 -14.31
C ASP A 566 -15.13 -14.60 -13.54
N THR A 567 -14.53 -15.77 -13.77
CA THR A 567 -14.95 -17.01 -13.10
C THR A 567 -14.20 -17.27 -11.81
N LEU A 568 -12.99 -16.71 -11.65
CA LEU A 568 -12.22 -16.75 -10.41
C LEU A 568 -12.85 -15.88 -9.32
N GLY A 569 -13.40 -14.72 -9.69
CA GLY A 569 -13.90 -13.73 -8.74
C GLY A 569 -12.79 -13.02 -7.96
N SER A 570 -13.17 -12.01 -7.18
CA SER A 570 -12.23 -11.12 -6.48
C SER A 570 -11.32 -11.85 -5.48
N ASP A 571 -11.81 -12.92 -4.87
CA ASP A 571 -11.06 -13.73 -3.90
C ASP A 571 -10.48 -15.01 -4.50
N GLY A 572 -10.48 -15.12 -5.84
CA GLY A 572 -10.02 -16.32 -6.55
C GLY A 572 -8.52 -16.58 -6.49
N LEU A 573 -7.72 -15.59 -6.09
CA LEU A 573 -6.28 -15.70 -5.91
C LEU A 573 -5.91 -15.48 -4.44
N LYS A 574 -4.94 -16.25 -3.95
CA LYS A 574 -4.33 -16.04 -2.63
C LYS A 574 -2.81 -16.12 -2.69
N ALA A 575 -2.15 -15.41 -1.77
CA ALA A 575 -0.71 -15.50 -1.58
C ALA A 575 -0.36 -16.57 -0.54
N VAL A 576 0.59 -17.43 -0.84
CA VAL A 576 1.19 -18.39 0.11
C VAL A 576 2.58 -17.90 0.48
N THR A 577 2.86 -17.84 1.79
CA THR A 577 4.16 -17.39 2.31
C THR A 577 5.14 -18.56 2.35
N LEU A 578 6.32 -18.37 1.76
CA LEU A 578 7.44 -19.30 1.89
C LEU A 578 8.45 -18.72 2.89
N ASP A 579 8.58 -19.38 4.03
CA ASP A 579 9.59 -19.12 5.05
C ASP A 579 10.82 -19.98 4.77
N LEU A 580 11.96 -19.33 4.56
CA LEU A 580 13.15 -20.01 4.07
C LEU A 580 13.87 -20.83 5.15
N GLY A 581 13.39 -20.87 6.40
CA GLY A 581 13.90 -21.78 7.42
C GLY A 581 15.39 -21.58 7.73
N GLY A 582 15.86 -20.33 7.68
CA GLY A 582 17.28 -19.95 7.80
C GLY A 582 18.08 -20.01 6.49
N GLY A 583 17.48 -20.51 5.41
CA GLY A 583 17.99 -20.39 4.05
C GLY A 583 17.93 -18.95 3.53
N LYS A 584 18.50 -18.75 2.34
CA LYS A 584 18.59 -17.45 1.69
C LYS A 584 18.15 -17.51 0.24
N PHE A 585 17.52 -16.45 -0.22
CA PHE A 585 17.18 -16.19 -1.61
C PHE A 585 17.84 -14.88 -2.06
N GLY A 586 18.67 -14.92 -3.10
CA GLY A 586 19.45 -13.75 -3.54
C GLY A 586 20.35 -13.14 -2.45
N GLY A 587 20.72 -13.92 -1.43
CA GLY A 587 21.46 -13.46 -0.25
C GLY A 587 20.60 -12.86 0.87
N SER A 588 19.28 -12.68 0.67
CA SER A 588 18.33 -12.26 1.71
C SER A 588 17.71 -13.47 2.42
N SER A 589 17.38 -13.32 3.70
CA SER A 589 16.60 -14.29 4.48
C SER A 589 15.10 -13.92 4.56
N ASP A 590 14.67 -12.92 3.80
CA ASP A 590 13.26 -12.50 3.78
C ASP A 590 12.37 -13.61 3.23
N THR A 591 11.14 -13.68 3.75
CA THR A 591 10.11 -14.57 3.22
C THR A 591 9.70 -14.13 1.82
N ILE A 592 9.41 -15.10 0.95
CA ILE A 592 8.90 -14.85 -0.40
C ILE A 592 7.42 -15.27 -0.49
N GLN A 593 6.70 -14.76 -1.48
CA GLN A 593 5.27 -15.05 -1.67
C GLN A 593 5.02 -15.59 -3.07
N ILE A 594 4.25 -16.67 -3.17
CA ILE A 594 3.77 -17.22 -4.44
C ILE A 594 2.26 -17.03 -4.54
N ILE A 595 1.73 -17.01 -5.77
CA ILE A 595 0.29 -16.92 -6.01
C ILE A 595 -0.26 -18.30 -6.35
N VAL A 596 -1.37 -18.65 -5.71
CA VAL A 596 -2.14 -19.87 -5.98
C VAL A 596 -3.62 -19.56 -6.06
N LYS A 597 -4.39 -20.46 -6.68
CA LYS A 597 -5.84 -20.37 -6.75
C LYS A 597 -6.47 -20.68 -5.39
N THR A 598 -7.41 -19.85 -4.95
CA THR A 598 -8.14 -20.05 -3.69
C THR A 598 -9.00 -21.31 -3.77
N GLY A 599 -8.91 -22.16 -2.75
CA GLY A 599 -9.72 -23.39 -2.65
C GLY A 599 -9.21 -24.58 -3.45
N GLU A 600 -8.09 -24.47 -4.16
CA GLU A 600 -7.47 -25.56 -4.93
C GLU A 600 -6.11 -25.97 -4.33
N SER A 601 -5.73 -27.23 -4.50
CA SER A 601 -4.38 -27.68 -4.16
C SER A 601 -3.35 -27.11 -5.14
N PHE A 602 -2.09 -27.06 -4.71
CA PHE A 602 -0.98 -26.53 -5.52
C PHE A 602 0.29 -27.35 -5.32
N THR A 603 1.25 -27.21 -6.23
CA THR A 603 2.53 -27.92 -6.17
C THR A 603 3.51 -27.21 -5.24
N ALA A 604 4.15 -27.95 -4.35
CA ALA A 604 5.18 -27.47 -3.45
C ALA A 604 6.38 -26.92 -4.27
N PRO A 605 6.87 -25.69 -3.99
CA PRO A 605 7.91 -25.06 -4.80
C PRO A 605 9.25 -25.83 -4.84
N ALA A 606 9.97 -25.70 -5.95
CA ALA A 606 11.28 -26.31 -6.15
C ALA A 606 12.32 -25.80 -5.13
N SER A 607 13.30 -26.63 -4.78
CA SER A 607 14.38 -26.23 -3.88
C SER A 607 15.47 -25.39 -4.56
N ASP A 608 15.63 -25.56 -5.87
CA ASP A 608 16.61 -24.86 -6.68
C ASP A 608 16.39 -23.34 -6.68
N GLY A 609 17.49 -22.59 -6.65
CA GLY A 609 17.47 -21.13 -6.50
C GLY A 609 17.50 -20.64 -5.05
N LEU A 610 17.30 -21.52 -4.08
CA LEU A 610 17.49 -21.25 -2.65
C LEU A 610 18.89 -21.70 -2.18
N THR A 611 19.43 -21.00 -1.18
CA THR A 611 20.70 -21.37 -0.54
C THR A 611 20.44 -21.84 0.89
N ARG A 612 21.02 -22.98 1.29
CA ARG A 612 20.88 -23.55 2.64
C ARG A 612 21.63 -22.70 3.70
N PRO A 613 21.20 -22.69 4.99
CA PRO A 613 21.92 -21.95 6.03
C PRO A 613 23.39 -22.38 6.21
N ASP A 614 23.71 -23.64 5.92
CA ASP A 614 25.06 -24.21 6.02
C ASP A 614 25.93 -23.97 4.78
N GLY A 615 25.42 -23.26 3.77
CA GLY A 615 26.13 -22.95 2.53
C GLY A 615 26.22 -24.09 1.52
N ASN A 616 25.63 -25.26 1.80
CA ASN A 616 25.63 -26.39 0.87
C ASN A 616 24.60 -26.19 -0.27
N THR A 617 24.90 -26.71 -1.46
CA THR A 617 24.06 -26.62 -2.68
C THR A 617 23.28 -27.92 -2.95
N GLY A 618 23.15 -28.81 -1.96
CA GLY A 618 22.35 -30.03 -2.08
C GLY A 618 20.85 -29.75 -2.08
N SER A 619 20.08 -30.59 -2.77
CA SER A 619 18.65 -30.37 -3.09
C SER A 619 17.64 -30.98 -2.09
N TYR A 620 18.09 -31.41 -0.91
CA TYR A 620 17.27 -32.19 0.04
C TYR A 620 16.73 -31.30 1.17
N PHE A 621 15.58 -30.69 0.95
CA PHE A 621 14.78 -30.08 2.02
C PHE A 621 13.30 -30.35 1.74
N GLU A 622 12.49 -30.40 2.79
CA GLU A 622 11.04 -30.54 2.71
C GLU A 622 10.37 -29.26 3.21
N TRP A 623 9.19 -28.94 2.69
CA TRP A 623 8.38 -27.82 3.14
C TRP A 623 7.45 -28.28 4.26
N LEU A 624 7.60 -27.72 5.46
CA LEU A 624 6.63 -27.87 6.54
C LEU A 624 5.46 -26.91 6.31
N GLY A 625 4.26 -27.47 6.10
CA GLY A 625 3.03 -26.73 5.97
C GLY A 625 2.51 -26.14 7.28
N SER A 626 1.65 -25.13 7.15
CA SER A 626 0.91 -24.55 8.28
C SER A 626 -0.07 -25.53 8.94
N ASP A 627 -0.38 -26.64 8.28
CA ASP A 627 -1.13 -27.77 8.81
C ASP A 627 -0.26 -28.78 9.58
N GLY A 628 1.07 -28.61 9.57
CA GLY A 628 2.02 -29.44 10.31
C GLY A 628 2.57 -30.63 9.52
N GLU A 629 2.19 -30.80 8.25
CA GLU A 629 2.66 -31.88 7.38
C GLU A 629 3.91 -31.47 6.58
N LEU A 630 4.71 -32.46 6.15
CA LEU A 630 5.90 -32.25 5.32
C LEU A 630 5.59 -32.56 3.85
N TYR A 631 6.04 -31.69 2.97
CA TYR A 631 5.90 -31.82 1.52
C TYR A 631 7.28 -31.79 0.86
N ALA A 632 7.62 -32.80 0.07
CA ALA A 632 8.79 -32.69 -0.78
C ALA A 632 8.54 -31.61 -1.85
N PRO A 633 9.58 -30.96 -2.40
CA PRO A 633 9.45 -30.20 -3.63
C PRO A 633 8.72 -31.03 -4.69
N ASP A 634 7.83 -30.39 -5.45
CA ASP A 634 6.92 -31.02 -6.42
C ASP A 634 5.75 -31.85 -5.85
N ASP A 635 5.64 -32.03 -4.53
CA ASP A 635 4.46 -32.68 -3.92
C ASP A 635 3.20 -31.80 -3.99
N ASN A 636 2.04 -32.43 -3.87
CA ASN A 636 0.74 -31.73 -3.85
C ASN A 636 0.40 -31.23 -2.45
N VAL A 637 0.28 -29.92 -2.31
CA VAL A 637 -0.05 -29.20 -1.08
C VAL A 637 -1.56 -28.87 -1.04
N PRO A 638 -2.28 -29.17 0.06
CA PRO A 638 -3.70 -28.87 0.20
C PRO A 638 -4.05 -27.38 0.12
N ALA A 639 -5.29 -27.11 -0.28
CA ALA A 639 -5.81 -25.75 -0.48
C ALA A 639 -5.83 -24.88 0.79
N ASP A 640 -5.81 -25.45 1.99
CA ASP A 640 -5.90 -24.68 3.24
C ASP A 640 -4.52 -24.21 3.74
N VAL A 641 -3.44 -24.69 3.13
CA VAL A 641 -2.08 -24.27 3.51
C VAL A 641 -1.84 -22.82 3.06
N THR A 642 -1.37 -21.99 3.99
CA THR A 642 -1.10 -20.56 3.77
C THR A 642 0.37 -20.21 3.98
N LYS A 643 1.14 -21.10 4.62
CA LYS A 643 2.57 -20.96 4.87
C LYS A 643 3.28 -22.29 4.66
N LEU A 644 4.42 -22.26 3.97
CA LEU A 644 5.38 -23.36 3.89
C LEU A 644 6.70 -22.90 4.52
N THR A 645 7.35 -23.74 5.32
CA THR A 645 8.64 -23.44 5.96
C THR A 645 9.68 -24.48 5.53
N ALA A 646 10.79 -24.05 4.93
CA ALA A 646 11.82 -24.97 4.46
C ALA A 646 12.51 -25.68 5.65
N GLN A 647 12.61 -27.01 5.59
CA GLN A 647 13.30 -27.85 6.55
C GLN A 647 14.39 -28.67 5.88
N PHE A 648 15.65 -28.38 6.19
CA PHE A 648 16.78 -29.01 5.51
C PHE A 648 17.29 -30.26 6.26
N VAL A 649 17.00 -31.46 5.76
CA VAL A 649 17.39 -32.76 6.36
C VAL A 649 18.39 -33.50 5.44
N PRO A 650 19.55 -33.98 5.93
CA PRO A 650 20.45 -34.83 5.12
C PRO A 650 19.79 -36.18 4.76
N PRO A 651 19.99 -36.72 3.55
CA PRO A 651 19.46 -38.04 3.19
C PRO A 651 20.08 -39.15 4.05
N GLU A 652 19.28 -40.15 4.42
CA GLU A 652 19.72 -41.28 5.23
C GLU A 652 20.70 -42.20 4.46
N GLN A 653 21.81 -42.54 5.11
CA GLN A 653 22.88 -43.37 4.53
C GLN A 653 22.47 -44.85 4.35
N PHE A 654 21.55 -45.34 5.18
CA PHE A 654 21.09 -46.72 5.19
C PHE A 654 19.57 -46.77 5.30
N ASN A 655 18.94 -47.76 4.67
CA ASN A 655 17.51 -48.04 4.73
C ASN A 655 17.12 -48.72 6.06
N LEU A 656 17.46 -48.07 7.18
CA LEU A 656 17.08 -48.44 8.54
C LEU A 656 16.17 -47.35 9.10
N ALA A 657 15.17 -47.73 9.89
CA ALA A 657 14.28 -46.77 10.52
C ALA A 657 15.03 -45.99 11.63
N PRO A 658 15.18 -44.65 11.53
CA PRO A 658 15.70 -43.83 12.63
C PRO A 658 14.88 -44.06 13.90
N GLY A 659 15.55 -44.07 15.05
CA GLY A 659 14.96 -44.38 16.37
C GLY A 659 14.87 -45.87 16.67
N GLY A 660 15.15 -46.73 15.70
CA GLY A 660 15.23 -48.18 15.89
C GLY A 660 16.32 -48.57 16.89
N VAL A 661 15.98 -49.38 17.88
CA VAL A 661 16.94 -49.98 18.81
C VAL A 661 17.46 -51.31 18.27
N TYR A 662 18.78 -51.46 18.28
CA TYR A 662 19.55 -52.61 17.81
C TYR A 662 20.60 -53.01 18.87
N TYR A 663 20.97 -54.28 18.91
CA TYR A 663 21.86 -54.83 19.94
C TYR A 663 23.21 -55.22 19.36
N PHE A 664 24.28 -54.85 20.07
CA PHE A 664 25.67 -55.11 19.71
C PHE A 664 26.41 -55.81 20.86
N ASP A 665 27.30 -56.75 20.51
CA ASP A 665 28.16 -57.46 21.47
C ASP A 665 29.45 -56.67 21.68
N LEU A 666 29.60 -56.07 22.86
CA LEU A 666 30.80 -55.32 23.27
C LEU A 666 31.66 -56.10 24.29
N SER A 667 31.30 -57.33 24.65
CA SER A 667 31.96 -58.12 25.71
C SER A 667 33.46 -58.34 25.46
N GLY A 668 33.85 -58.49 24.19
CA GLY A 668 35.24 -58.70 23.76
C GLY A 668 36.05 -57.41 23.54
N VAL A 669 35.44 -56.23 23.66
CA VAL A 669 36.09 -54.94 23.33
C VAL A 669 37.12 -54.52 24.39
N GLY A 670 36.94 -55.00 25.63
CA GLY A 670 37.79 -54.66 26.77
C GLY A 670 37.53 -53.25 27.30
N ILE A 671 36.26 -52.85 27.42
CA ILE A 671 35.88 -51.52 27.92
C ILE A 671 36.24 -51.44 29.42
N PRO A 672 37.05 -50.46 29.84
CA PRO A 672 37.53 -50.35 31.21
C PRO A 672 36.44 -49.80 32.15
N ASP A 673 36.76 -49.80 33.44
CA ASP A 673 35.93 -49.25 34.53
C ASP A 673 34.71 -50.12 34.88
N THR A 674 33.73 -49.56 35.60
CA THR A 674 32.62 -50.35 36.16
C THR A 674 31.45 -50.37 35.19
N VAL A 675 30.97 -51.56 34.83
CA VAL A 675 29.78 -51.73 33.97
C VAL A 675 28.57 -51.06 34.62
N ASN A 676 27.78 -50.35 33.81
CA ASN A 676 26.59 -49.67 34.29
C ASN A 676 25.48 -50.69 34.62
N ASP A 677 25.07 -50.72 35.89
CA ASP A 677 24.06 -51.66 36.38
C ASP A 677 22.64 -51.44 35.79
N ALA A 678 22.41 -50.31 35.11
CA ALA A 678 21.16 -50.04 34.40
C ALA A 678 21.06 -50.71 33.02
N LEU A 679 22.15 -51.34 32.53
CA LEU A 679 22.10 -52.09 31.29
C LEU A 679 21.17 -53.30 31.41
N PRO A 680 20.47 -53.68 30.32
CA PRO A 680 19.67 -54.91 30.32
C PRO A 680 20.54 -56.18 30.37
N ASP A 681 21.82 -56.06 30.05
CA ASP A 681 22.83 -57.10 30.16
C ASP A 681 24.19 -56.50 30.57
N ASN A 682 24.62 -56.81 31.81
CA ASN A 682 25.86 -56.32 32.38
C ASN A 682 27.09 -57.14 31.96
N THR A 683 26.92 -58.20 31.16
CA THR A 683 28.03 -58.94 30.53
C THR A 683 28.45 -58.33 29.20
N LEU A 684 27.72 -57.31 28.72
CA LEU A 684 27.97 -56.57 27.48
C LEU A 684 27.82 -57.38 26.19
N HIS A 685 27.21 -58.58 26.23
CA HIS A 685 26.89 -59.33 25.02
C HIS A 685 25.73 -58.71 24.23
N TYR A 686 24.84 -57.98 24.91
CA TYR A 686 23.69 -57.33 24.31
C TYR A 686 23.52 -55.88 24.77
N VAL A 687 24.33 -54.99 24.20
CA VAL A 687 24.25 -53.55 24.46
C VAL A 687 23.28 -52.90 23.47
N PRO A 688 22.22 -52.19 23.94
CA PRO A 688 21.29 -51.50 23.06
C PRO A 688 21.87 -50.19 22.52
N PHE A 689 21.73 -49.99 21.21
CA PHE A 689 22.04 -48.77 20.49
C PHE A 689 20.83 -48.32 19.67
N THR A 690 20.58 -47.02 19.64
CA THR A 690 19.58 -46.39 18.77
C THR A 690 20.25 -45.94 17.47
N TYR A 691 19.73 -46.38 16.33
CA TYR A 691 20.11 -45.82 15.03
C TYR A 691 19.54 -44.41 14.93
N ALA A 692 20.40 -43.39 14.98
CA ALA A 692 19.98 -41.99 14.93
C ALA A 692 19.95 -41.42 13.51
N GLY A 693 20.33 -42.24 12.53
CA GLY A 693 20.38 -41.84 11.14
C GLY A 693 21.58 -40.94 10.81
N THR A 694 21.52 -40.32 9.64
CA THR A 694 22.58 -39.44 9.12
C THR A 694 22.57 -38.08 9.82
N VAL A 695 23.76 -37.61 10.19
CA VAL A 695 24.03 -36.27 10.72
C VAL A 695 25.13 -35.61 9.89
N ASP A 696 25.05 -34.29 9.70
CA ASP A 696 26.15 -33.49 9.15
C ASP A 696 26.91 -32.84 10.30
N ALA A 697 27.92 -33.55 10.79
CA ALA A 697 28.67 -33.21 11.98
C ALA A 697 30.17 -33.45 11.79
N TYR A 698 31.00 -32.77 12.58
CA TYR A 698 32.43 -33.10 12.65
C TYR A 698 32.69 -34.20 13.68
N LYS A 699 33.79 -34.93 13.49
CA LYS A 699 34.40 -35.78 14.50
C LYS A 699 35.88 -35.42 14.64
N LEU A 700 36.48 -35.81 15.75
CA LEU A 700 37.90 -35.61 16.02
C LEU A 700 38.69 -36.91 15.87
N THR A 701 39.93 -36.78 15.43
CA THR A 701 40.92 -37.87 15.36
C THR A 701 42.05 -37.70 16.36
N SER A 702 42.08 -36.57 17.07
CA SER A 702 43.06 -36.26 18.12
C SER A 702 42.51 -35.19 19.06
N GLU A 703 43.15 -35.05 20.22
CA GLU A 703 42.74 -34.11 21.26
C GLU A 703 42.92 -32.66 20.81
N MET A 704 41.80 -31.91 20.75
CA MET A 704 41.83 -30.48 20.52
C MET A 704 40.54 -29.79 21.02
N ALA A 705 40.61 -28.47 21.17
CA ALA A 705 39.44 -27.61 21.26
C ALA A 705 39.02 -27.17 19.85
N THR A 706 37.73 -27.29 19.55
CA THR A 706 37.12 -27.05 18.26
C THR A 706 36.65 -25.61 18.12
N THR A 707 36.88 -25.05 16.93
CA THR A 707 36.42 -23.72 16.52
C THR A 707 35.35 -23.88 15.43
N GLU A 708 34.52 -22.86 15.23
CA GLU A 708 33.50 -22.88 14.17
C GLU A 708 34.13 -23.12 12.79
N GLU A 709 35.30 -22.52 12.53
CA GLU A 709 36.06 -22.71 11.29
C GLU A 709 36.49 -24.18 11.08
N TYR A 710 37.00 -24.84 12.13
CA TYR A 710 37.36 -26.25 12.05
C TYR A 710 36.11 -27.11 11.82
N ALA A 711 35.07 -26.90 12.61
CA ALA A 711 33.85 -27.68 12.53
C ALA A 711 33.19 -27.59 11.14
N GLU A 712 33.14 -26.40 10.55
CA GLU A 712 32.61 -26.21 9.19
C GLU A 712 33.50 -26.82 8.11
N THR A 713 34.82 -26.83 8.30
CA THR A 713 35.77 -27.42 7.33
C THR A 713 35.72 -28.95 7.33
N TYR A 714 35.47 -29.57 8.49
CA TYR A 714 35.64 -31.01 8.69
C TYR A 714 34.35 -31.76 9.01
N LYS A 715 33.19 -31.10 9.02
CA LYS A 715 31.91 -31.81 9.08
C LYS A 715 31.65 -32.57 7.80
N TYR A 716 30.96 -33.69 7.92
CA TYR A 716 30.50 -34.48 6.79
C TYR A 716 29.27 -35.30 7.20
N ALA A 717 28.48 -35.70 6.21
CA ALA A 717 27.34 -36.57 6.41
C ALA A 717 27.77 -37.99 6.77
N HIS A 718 27.33 -38.51 7.91
CA HIS A 718 27.55 -39.89 8.33
C HIS A 718 26.45 -40.37 9.28
N SER A 719 26.15 -41.68 9.25
CA SER A 719 25.17 -42.28 10.15
C SER A 719 25.77 -42.83 11.43
N LEU A 720 25.05 -42.66 12.53
CA LEU A 720 25.48 -43.11 13.86
C LEU A 720 24.45 -44.05 14.49
N PHE A 721 24.97 -45.10 15.13
CA PHE A 721 24.27 -45.78 16.21
C PHE A 721 24.79 -45.24 17.53
N VAL A 722 23.90 -44.81 18.42
CA VAL A 722 24.26 -44.21 19.72
C VAL A 722 23.85 -45.18 20.82
N ALA A 723 24.76 -45.51 21.74
CA ALA A 723 24.42 -46.40 22.86
C ALA A 723 23.29 -45.77 23.69
N ASP A 724 22.27 -46.57 24.02
CA ASP A 724 21.11 -46.11 24.81
C ASP A 724 21.49 -45.79 26.25
N TYR A 725 22.62 -46.30 26.74
CA TYR A 725 23.16 -46.05 28.07
C TYR A 725 24.66 -45.71 27.98
N ALA A 726 25.19 -44.98 28.96
CA ALA A 726 26.63 -45.05 29.22
C ALA A 726 26.95 -46.49 29.64
N VAL A 727 27.82 -47.19 28.90
CA VAL A 727 28.07 -48.63 29.09
C VAL A 727 28.90 -48.91 30.34
N THR A 728 29.74 -47.95 30.74
CA THR A 728 30.48 -47.95 32.00
C THR A 728 30.37 -46.60 32.68
N TYR A 729 30.57 -46.56 34.00
CA TYR A 729 30.68 -45.33 34.81
C TYR A 729 31.98 -45.35 35.60
N ALA A 730 32.28 -44.23 36.29
CA ALA A 730 33.60 -43.98 36.87
C ALA A 730 34.70 -43.92 35.81
N ALA A 731 34.36 -43.43 34.61
CA ALA A 731 35.26 -43.40 33.47
C ALA A 731 36.40 -42.40 33.68
N SER A 732 37.60 -42.76 33.22
CA SER A 732 38.72 -41.84 33.01
C SER A 732 38.92 -41.59 31.52
N TRP A 733 38.85 -40.33 31.11
CA TRP A 733 39.05 -39.97 29.71
C TRP A 733 40.46 -40.37 29.22
N ASP A 734 41.51 -40.09 30.01
CA ASP A 734 42.89 -40.48 29.67
C ASP A 734 43.04 -42.00 29.49
N HIS A 735 42.36 -42.79 30.32
CA HIS A 735 42.39 -44.25 30.21
C HIS A 735 41.68 -44.73 28.94
N LEU A 736 40.48 -44.22 28.67
CA LEU A 736 39.74 -44.51 27.44
C LEU A 736 40.52 -44.10 26.20
N ASN A 737 41.17 -42.94 26.23
CA ASN A 737 41.98 -42.45 25.12
C ASN A 737 43.21 -43.34 24.88
N ALA A 738 43.86 -43.83 25.94
CA ALA A 738 45.03 -44.70 25.85
C ALA A 738 44.75 -46.08 25.22
N ILE A 739 43.48 -46.48 25.12
CA ILE A 739 43.01 -47.72 24.49
C ILE A 739 42.14 -47.46 23.26
N ASP A 740 42.28 -46.26 22.67
CA ASP A 740 41.64 -45.81 21.44
C ASP A 740 40.10 -45.68 21.49
N MET A 741 39.49 -45.60 22.69
CA MET A 741 38.02 -45.50 22.83
C MET A 741 37.45 -44.10 22.57
N ILE A 742 38.27 -43.04 22.59
CA ILE A 742 37.76 -41.67 22.42
C ILE A 742 37.62 -41.30 20.94
N PHE A 743 38.68 -41.47 20.15
CA PHE A 743 38.70 -41.04 18.76
C PHE A 743 38.36 -42.16 17.76
N GLY A 744 38.52 -43.43 18.14
CA GLY A 744 38.16 -44.55 17.28
C GLY A 744 38.93 -45.83 17.54
N LYS A 745 38.21 -46.91 17.80
CA LYS A 745 38.71 -48.29 17.75
C LYS A 745 37.93 -49.10 16.72
N ASP A 746 38.64 -49.92 15.95
CA ASP A 746 38.01 -50.83 15.00
C ASP A 746 37.13 -51.85 15.73
N TYR A 747 35.89 -51.99 15.27
CA TYR A 747 34.92 -52.92 15.80
C TYR A 747 34.17 -53.61 14.67
N ALA A 748 34.08 -54.94 14.69
CA ALA A 748 33.38 -55.70 13.67
C ALA A 748 32.22 -56.50 14.29
N ALA A 749 31.02 -56.35 13.72
CA ALA A 749 29.84 -57.09 14.16
C ALA A 749 28.89 -57.35 12.98
N GLY A 750 28.29 -58.53 12.94
CA GLY A 750 27.32 -58.90 11.89
C GLY A 750 27.88 -58.83 10.46
N GLY A 751 29.19 -58.96 10.28
CA GLY A 751 29.86 -58.81 8.98
C GLY A 751 30.06 -57.36 8.51
N VAL A 752 29.90 -56.38 9.41
CA VAL A 752 30.09 -54.94 9.16
C VAL A 752 31.23 -54.42 10.03
N ASP A 753 32.10 -53.60 9.44
CA ASP A 753 33.16 -52.88 10.15
C ASP A 753 32.66 -51.50 10.59
N TYR A 754 32.84 -51.19 11.87
CA TYR A 754 32.47 -49.94 12.52
C TYR A 754 33.68 -49.31 13.21
N THR A 755 33.64 -47.99 13.36
CA THR A 755 34.45 -47.26 14.34
C THR A 755 33.65 -47.11 15.62
N LEU A 756 34.14 -47.68 16.72
CA LEU A 756 33.59 -47.50 18.07
C LEU A 756 34.33 -46.34 18.75
N ARG A 757 33.61 -45.30 19.18
CA ARG A 757 34.22 -44.09 19.77
C ARG A 757 33.27 -43.27 20.64
N ALA A 758 33.77 -42.24 21.31
CA ALA A 758 32.94 -41.17 21.88
C ALA A 758 32.42 -40.23 20.77
N PRO A 759 31.25 -39.58 20.95
CA PRO A 759 30.78 -38.54 20.04
C PRO A 759 31.52 -37.20 20.26
N SER A 760 31.52 -36.33 19.25
CA SER A 760 31.86 -34.91 19.41
C SER A 760 30.72 -34.17 20.11
N GLU A 761 31.08 -33.22 20.98
CA GLU A 761 30.17 -32.57 21.92
C GLU A 761 30.29 -31.04 21.95
N GLY A 762 31.26 -30.46 21.23
CA GLY A 762 31.58 -29.04 21.29
C GLY A 762 32.58 -28.70 22.41
N SER A 763 33.39 -27.67 22.21
CA SER A 763 34.46 -27.26 23.13
C SER A 763 34.07 -26.14 24.10
N ASP A 764 32.88 -25.58 23.95
CA ASP A 764 32.24 -24.64 24.87
C ASP A 764 30.72 -24.85 24.79
N TYR A 765 29.92 -24.05 25.49
CA TYR A 765 28.47 -24.09 25.37
C TYR A 765 27.82 -22.70 25.47
N THR A 766 26.61 -22.59 24.93
CA THR A 766 25.77 -21.39 25.00
C THR A 766 24.36 -21.78 25.44
N GLY A 767 23.66 -20.85 26.10
CA GLY A 767 22.31 -21.11 26.63
C GLY A 767 22.31 -21.64 28.06
N SER A 768 21.18 -22.21 28.49
CA SER A 768 20.99 -22.80 29.82
C SER A 768 19.88 -23.85 29.83
N GLY A 769 20.05 -24.94 30.57
CA GLY A 769 19.02 -25.96 30.77
C GLY A 769 18.76 -26.77 29.49
N ASP A 770 17.50 -26.89 29.06
CA ASP A 770 17.13 -27.62 27.83
C ASP A 770 17.41 -26.83 26.55
N SER A 771 17.81 -25.56 26.65
CA SER A 771 18.21 -24.75 25.49
C SER A 771 19.73 -24.67 25.32
N GLU A 772 20.49 -25.43 26.13
CA GLU A 772 21.94 -25.41 26.09
C GLU A 772 22.47 -26.12 24.83
N ARG A 773 23.48 -25.54 24.19
CA ARG A 773 24.05 -26.03 22.94
C ARG A 773 25.57 -25.97 23.01
N GLY A 774 26.22 -27.05 22.62
CA GLY A 774 27.67 -27.12 22.45
C GLY A 774 28.12 -26.17 21.34
N THR A 775 29.31 -25.60 21.50
CA THR A 775 29.93 -24.70 20.53
C THR A 775 31.25 -25.30 20.07
N PRO A 776 31.45 -25.56 18.77
CA PRO A 776 30.53 -25.36 17.63
C PRO A 776 29.28 -26.26 17.67
N GLN A 777 28.15 -25.77 17.14
CA GLN A 777 26.86 -26.51 17.15
C GLN A 777 26.79 -27.65 16.12
N SER A 778 27.71 -27.68 15.16
CA SER A 778 27.85 -28.77 14.18
C SER A 778 28.54 -30.02 14.76
N ASN A 779 28.46 -30.23 16.08
CA ASN A 779 28.94 -31.45 16.75
C ASN A 779 27.86 -32.56 16.72
N GLU A 780 28.28 -33.81 16.88
CA GLU A 780 27.39 -34.96 16.78
C GLU A 780 26.28 -34.93 17.82
N TRP A 781 26.60 -34.62 19.08
CA TRP A 781 25.62 -34.60 20.16
C TRP A 781 24.46 -33.64 19.89
N ASP A 782 24.75 -32.39 19.53
CA ASP A 782 23.72 -31.39 19.22
C ASP A 782 22.97 -31.71 17.93
N ARG A 783 23.65 -32.24 16.88
CA ARG A 783 22.99 -32.66 15.64
C ARG A 783 22.00 -33.80 15.85
N LEU A 784 22.30 -34.72 16.75
CA LEU A 784 21.39 -35.79 17.13
C LEU A 784 20.14 -35.23 17.83
N LEU A 785 20.34 -34.35 18.80
CA LEU A 785 19.23 -33.74 19.57
C LEU A 785 18.40 -32.74 18.75
N ASP A 786 18.97 -32.15 17.70
CA ASP A 786 18.23 -31.29 16.77
C ASP A 786 17.26 -32.08 15.88
N LYS A 787 17.49 -33.39 15.70
CA LYS A 787 16.52 -34.28 15.05
C LYS A 787 15.41 -34.70 16.03
N ASP A 788 15.79 -35.27 17.16
CA ASP A 788 14.87 -35.68 18.24
C ASP A 788 15.67 -35.92 19.53
N ASP A 789 15.24 -35.33 20.64
CA ASP A 789 15.85 -35.55 21.96
C ASP A 789 15.80 -37.03 22.39
N GLY A 790 14.87 -37.81 21.84
CA GLY A 790 14.70 -39.25 22.08
C GLY A 790 15.80 -40.14 21.49
N TYR A 791 16.71 -39.62 20.65
CA TYR A 791 17.85 -40.39 20.15
C TYR A 791 18.94 -40.60 21.19
N ILE A 792 19.04 -39.72 22.18
CA ILE A 792 19.93 -39.89 23.33
C ILE A 792 19.07 -40.33 24.52
N LYS A 793 19.17 -41.61 24.88
CA LYS A 793 18.36 -42.21 25.97
C LYS A 793 19.17 -42.31 27.25
N ASN A 794 18.48 -42.44 28.39
CA ASN A 794 19.08 -42.72 29.69
C ASN A 794 20.31 -41.85 30.02
N TRP A 795 20.26 -40.56 29.66
CA TRP A 795 21.32 -39.58 29.93
C TRP A 795 21.30 -39.07 31.38
N ASN A 796 20.19 -39.29 32.10
CA ASN A 796 19.98 -38.72 33.43
C ASN A 796 20.90 -39.37 34.47
N GLY A 797 21.56 -38.54 35.28
CA GLY A 797 22.40 -38.96 36.42
C GLY A 797 23.84 -39.36 36.10
N ILE A 798 24.22 -39.56 34.83
CA ILE A 798 25.59 -39.87 34.40
C ILE A 798 25.96 -39.00 33.20
N PHE A 799 27.06 -38.26 33.31
CA PHE A 799 27.66 -37.52 32.20
C PHE A 799 28.25 -38.49 31.18
N SER A 800 28.01 -38.24 29.89
CA SER A 800 28.70 -38.93 28.80
C SER A 800 29.97 -38.16 28.46
N CYS A 801 31.10 -38.85 28.33
CA CYS A 801 32.34 -38.21 27.91
C CYS A 801 32.43 -38.09 26.38
N GLY A 802 32.80 -36.91 25.89
CA GLY A 802 33.00 -36.63 24.47
C GLY A 802 34.46 -36.58 24.03
N GLN A 803 34.65 -36.22 22.76
CA GLN A 803 35.96 -36.05 22.12
C GLN A 803 36.63 -34.70 22.42
N ASP A 804 35.82 -33.66 22.63
CA ASP A 804 36.26 -32.26 22.66
C ASP A 804 36.99 -31.87 23.95
N SER A 805 38.03 -31.05 23.80
CA SER A 805 38.68 -30.35 24.92
C SER A 805 38.06 -28.98 25.13
N VAL A 806 37.93 -28.58 26.39
CA VAL A 806 37.32 -27.28 26.71
C VAL A 806 38.21 -26.13 26.24
N ILE A 807 37.60 -25.13 25.61
CA ILE A 807 38.33 -23.97 25.09
C ILE A 807 39.12 -23.30 26.23
N ARG A 808 40.43 -23.07 26.01
CA ARG A 808 41.39 -22.51 26.98
C ARG A 808 41.69 -23.39 28.21
N LEU A 809 41.12 -24.58 28.33
CA LEU A 809 41.34 -25.51 29.45
C LEU A 809 41.68 -26.91 28.90
N SER A 810 42.86 -27.07 28.30
CA SER A 810 43.26 -28.29 27.60
C SER A 810 43.36 -29.54 28.49
N TRP A 811 43.36 -29.41 29.81
CA TRP A 811 43.31 -30.55 30.75
C TRP A 811 41.88 -30.99 31.10
N ARG A 812 40.87 -30.32 30.54
CA ARG A 812 39.45 -30.63 30.73
C ARG A 812 38.81 -31.09 29.43
N ARG A 813 37.81 -31.94 29.60
CA ARG A 813 36.99 -32.50 28.53
C ARG A 813 35.56 -32.05 28.68
N THR A 814 34.93 -31.80 27.55
CA THR A 814 33.49 -31.62 27.50
C THR A 814 32.82 -32.94 27.87
N VAL A 815 31.75 -32.81 28.64
CA VAL A 815 30.85 -33.90 28.95
C VAL A 815 29.40 -33.43 28.77
N ARG A 816 28.53 -34.28 28.26
CA ARG A 816 27.11 -33.94 28.04
C ARG A 816 26.15 -34.84 28.83
N GLY A 817 24.94 -34.35 29.08
CA GLY A 817 23.89 -35.09 29.78
C GLY A 817 23.77 -34.76 31.28
N HIS A 818 23.40 -35.76 32.09
CA HIS A 818 23.21 -35.70 33.54
C HIS A 818 21.94 -34.99 34.04
N TYR A 819 21.75 -33.68 33.78
CA TYR A 819 20.55 -32.94 34.26
C TYR A 819 19.47 -32.75 33.19
N SER A 820 19.90 -32.57 31.94
CA SER A 820 19.09 -32.67 30.72
C SER A 820 19.93 -33.34 29.64
N SER A 821 19.31 -33.78 28.54
CA SER A 821 20.05 -34.31 27.38
C SER A 821 21.04 -33.29 26.81
N ARG A 822 20.71 -32.00 26.93
CA ARG A 822 21.47 -30.87 26.36
C ARG A 822 22.50 -30.28 27.30
N PHE A 823 22.36 -30.47 28.61
CA PHE A 823 23.24 -29.92 29.63
C PHE A 823 24.72 -30.26 29.33
N CYS A 824 25.56 -29.23 29.39
CA CYS A 824 26.99 -29.31 29.15
C CYS A 824 27.75 -29.10 30.46
N GLY A 825 28.81 -29.88 30.62
CA GLY A 825 29.73 -29.76 31.74
C GLY A 825 31.16 -29.94 31.30
N HIS A 826 32.07 -29.72 32.24
CA HIS A 826 33.49 -29.97 32.04
C HIS A 826 34.04 -30.86 33.16
N ARG A 827 34.91 -31.80 32.82
CA ARG A 827 35.56 -32.70 33.78
C ARG A 827 37.05 -32.79 33.48
N ASP A 828 37.85 -33.02 34.52
CA ASP A 828 39.29 -33.22 34.34
C ASP A 828 39.52 -34.52 33.57
N ALA A 829 40.46 -34.51 32.61
CA ALA A 829 40.75 -35.69 31.79
C ALA A 829 41.36 -36.84 32.61
N ALA A 830 42.10 -36.47 33.66
CA ALA A 830 42.82 -37.37 34.54
C ALA A 830 41.97 -37.86 35.72
N GLY A 831 42.02 -39.17 35.98
CA GLY A 831 41.38 -39.81 37.12
C GLY A 831 39.94 -40.26 36.85
N GLN A 832 39.49 -41.24 37.63
CA GLN A 832 38.12 -41.77 37.54
C GLN A 832 37.14 -40.81 38.23
N ASN A 833 36.05 -40.45 37.55
CA ASN A 833 34.97 -39.66 38.14
C ASN A 833 33.66 -40.46 38.17
N PRO A 834 33.09 -40.75 39.35
CA PRO A 834 31.90 -41.62 39.47
C PRO A 834 30.66 -41.09 38.74
N GLN A 835 30.62 -39.81 38.39
CA GLN A 835 29.51 -39.20 37.64
C GLN A 835 29.73 -39.19 36.13
N VAL A 836 30.87 -39.67 35.63
CA VAL A 836 31.21 -39.71 34.20
C VAL A 836 31.23 -41.16 33.73
N GLY A 837 30.62 -41.40 32.58
CA GLY A 837 30.58 -42.70 31.93
C GLY A 837 30.93 -42.62 30.45
N PHE A 838 31.23 -43.77 29.88
CA PHE A 838 31.51 -43.92 28.46
C PHE A 838 30.22 -44.28 27.72
N ARG A 839 29.76 -43.41 26.83
CA ARG A 839 28.64 -43.68 25.91
C ARG A 839 29.17 -43.74 24.49
N PRO A 840 29.43 -44.93 23.95
CA PRO A 840 29.95 -45.04 22.61
C PRO A 840 28.91 -44.73 21.54
N VAL A 841 29.41 -44.28 20.40
CA VAL A 841 28.74 -44.31 19.10
C VAL A 841 29.45 -45.31 18.19
N LEU A 842 28.69 -45.90 17.27
CA LEU A 842 29.20 -46.73 16.18
C LEU A 842 28.92 -46.03 14.85
N GLU A 843 29.99 -45.80 14.10
CA GLU A 843 29.96 -45.24 12.73
C GLU A 843 30.45 -46.33 11.76
N VAL A 844 29.78 -46.53 10.62
CA VAL A 844 30.20 -47.56 9.65
C VAL A 844 31.50 -47.14 8.95
N LEU A 845 32.55 -47.94 9.08
CA LEU A 845 33.93 -47.59 8.68
C LEU A 845 34.12 -47.56 7.15
N ASN A 846 33.43 -48.45 6.44
CA ASN A 846 33.50 -48.61 4.98
C ASN A 846 32.24 -48.10 4.26
N HIS A 847 31.60 -47.06 4.78
CA HIS A 847 30.29 -46.61 4.31
C HIS A 847 30.23 -46.25 2.81
N GLY A 848 31.35 -45.82 2.21
CA GLY A 848 31.42 -45.52 0.76
C GLY A 848 31.34 -46.77 -0.13
N THR A 849 31.44 -47.96 0.44
CA THR A 849 31.38 -49.25 -0.27
C THR A 849 30.12 -50.05 0.03
N ILE A 850 29.32 -49.61 1.00
CA ILE A 850 28.08 -50.25 1.46
C ILE A 850 26.94 -49.30 1.09
N GLY A 851 26.18 -49.63 0.05
CA GLY A 851 25.03 -48.81 -0.38
C GLY A 851 23.89 -48.77 0.64
N PRO A 852 22.80 -48.03 0.37
CA PRO A 852 21.68 -47.86 1.30
C PRO A 852 21.05 -49.16 1.80
N ASP A 853 21.02 -50.20 0.95
CA ASP A 853 20.51 -51.54 1.30
C ASP A 853 21.57 -52.48 1.87
N GLY A 854 22.78 -51.98 2.15
CA GLY A 854 23.90 -52.81 2.57
C GLY A 854 23.83 -53.26 4.03
N LEU A 855 22.96 -52.65 4.84
CA LEU A 855 22.62 -53.09 6.19
C LEU A 855 21.22 -53.68 6.21
N LYS A 856 21.02 -54.70 7.05
CA LYS A 856 19.71 -55.31 7.31
C LYS A 856 19.57 -55.58 8.79
N ASP A 857 18.39 -55.35 9.34
CA ASP A 857 18.07 -55.81 10.69
C ASP A 857 17.52 -57.24 10.68
N VAL A 858 17.92 -58.02 11.68
CA VAL A 858 17.46 -59.39 11.91
C VAL A 858 16.81 -59.45 13.28
N THR A 859 15.55 -59.86 13.33
CA THR A 859 14.85 -60.12 14.58
C THR A 859 15.23 -61.50 15.10
N LEU A 860 15.74 -61.53 16.33
CA LEU A 860 16.04 -62.74 17.07
C LEU A 860 14.90 -62.99 18.06
N ASP A 861 14.17 -64.09 17.87
CA ASP A 861 13.25 -64.62 18.86
C ASP A 861 14.04 -65.36 19.95
N LEU A 862 13.88 -64.97 21.21
CA LEU A 862 14.61 -65.53 22.34
C LEU A 862 14.01 -66.87 22.83
N GLY A 863 12.97 -67.40 22.16
CA GLY A 863 12.50 -68.77 22.36
C GLY A 863 12.01 -69.07 23.78
N GLY A 864 11.48 -68.06 24.48
CA GLY A 864 11.05 -68.12 25.88
C GLY A 864 12.07 -67.58 26.89
N GLY A 865 13.31 -67.30 26.47
CA GLY A 865 14.25 -66.49 27.24
C GLY A 865 13.91 -64.99 27.19
N LYS A 866 14.63 -64.19 27.98
CA LYS A 866 14.49 -62.73 27.99
C LYS A 866 15.82 -62.00 28.09
N LEU A 867 15.85 -60.79 27.56
CA LEU A 867 16.88 -59.78 27.80
C LEU A 867 16.19 -58.58 28.47
N GLY A 868 16.36 -58.44 29.79
CA GLY A 868 15.46 -57.62 30.60
C GLY A 868 14.01 -58.08 30.43
N ASP A 869 13.13 -57.17 29.97
CA ASP A 869 11.72 -57.48 29.71
C ASP A 869 11.41 -57.93 28.27
N LYS A 870 12.41 -57.97 27.38
CA LYS A 870 12.20 -58.27 25.96
C LYS A 870 12.25 -59.76 25.67
N SER A 871 11.30 -60.24 24.86
CA SER A 871 11.25 -61.62 24.33
C SER A 871 11.82 -61.76 22.91
N SER A 872 12.11 -60.64 22.26
CA SER A 872 12.83 -60.59 20.98
C SER A 872 13.70 -59.33 20.92
N ILE A 873 14.79 -59.41 20.17
CA ILE A 873 15.74 -58.32 19.96
C ILE A 873 16.09 -58.19 18.48
N ARG A 874 16.67 -57.06 18.08
CA ARG A 874 17.13 -56.84 16.70
C ARG A 874 18.63 -56.63 16.68
N ILE A 875 19.30 -57.28 15.75
CA ILE A 875 20.74 -57.07 15.47
C ILE A 875 20.90 -56.51 14.06
N ILE A 876 22.02 -55.84 13.80
CA ILE A 876 22.39 -55.39 12.46
C ILE A 876 23.36 -56.38 11.83
N VAL A 877 23.11 -56.73 10.57
CA VAL A 877 24.01 -57.57 9.76
C VAL A 877 24.23 -56.94 8.39
N LYS A 878 25.35 -57.28 7.76
CA LYS A 878 25.61 -56.93 6.36
C LYS A 878 24.66 -57.70 5.45
N ASN A 879 23.93 -56.98 4.62
CA ASN A 879 22.97 -57.61 3.71
C ASN A 879 23.69 -58.55 2.72
N GLY A 880 23.12 -59.73 2.49
CA GLY A 880 23.69 -60.76 1.61
C GLY A 880 24.94 -61.47 2.14
N SER A 881 25.35 -61.25 3.40
CA SER A 881 26.51 -61.91 4.01
C SER A 881 26.10 -62.95 5.06
N GLU A 882 26.91 -64.01 5.21
CA GLU A 882 26.79 -64.93 6.34
C GLU A 882 27.21 -64.22 7.65
N PHE A 883 26.53 -64.50 8.76
CA PHE A 883 26.87 -63.96 10.07
C PHE A 883 26.84 -65.05 11.15
N THR A 884 27.65 -64.88 12.19
CA THR A 884 27.72 -65.80 13.32
C THR A 884 26.51 -65.60 14.24
N ALA A 885 25.88 -66.70 14.66
CA ALA A 885 24.80 -66.64 15.65
C ALA A 885 25.30 -66.01 16.97
N PRO A 886 24.55 -65.06 17.57
CA PRO A 886 24.95 -64.43 18.83
C PRO A 886 25.10 -65.42 20.00
N ALA A 887 25.94 -65.07 20.97
CA ALA A 887 26.14 -65.85 22.19
C ALA A 887 24.85 -65.94 23.03
N SER A 888 24.63 -67.04 23.74
CA SER A 888 23.49 -67.14 24.67
C SER A 888 23.71 -66.42 26.01
N ASP A 889 24.93 -65.96 26.26
CA ASP A 889 25.32 -65.29 27.50
C ASP A 889 24.61 -63.93 27.63
N GLY A 890 24.20 -63.55 28.85
CA GLY A 890 23.39 -62.36 29.10
C GLY A 890 21.87 -62.56 28.96
N LEU A 891 21.41 -63.69 28.42
CA LEU A 891 19.98 -64.02 28.36
C LEU A 891 19.49 -64.79 29.60
N THR A 892 18.30 -64.47 30.09
CA THR A 892 17.65 -65.26 31.13
C THR A 892 16.99 -66.50 30.54
N ARG A 893 17.24 -67.66 31.14
CA ARG A 893 16.66 -68.95 30.70
C ARG A 893 15.14 -69.02 30.95
N PRO A 894 14.35 -69.62 30.06
CA PRO A 894 12.95 -69.93 30.35
C PRO A 894 12.83 -70.88 31.56
N GLU A 895 11.91 -70.59 32.48
CA GLU A 895 11.65 -71.46 33.63
C GLU A 895 11.28 -72.89 33.16
N GLY A 896 12.15 -73.87 33.44
CA GLY A 896 11.88 -75.30 33.27
C GLY A 896 12.53 -76.04 32.09
N GLY A 897 13.30 -75.41 31.20
CA GLY A 897 13.83 -76.08 29.99
C GLY A 897 15.27 -76.59 30.12
N ASN A 898 15.50 -77.89 30.36
CA ASN A 898 16.80 -78.57 30.13
C ASN A 898 17.08 -78.67 28.62
N PHE A 899 18.21 -78.12 28.15
CA PHE A 899 18.62 -78.23 26.75
C PHE A 899 19.64 -79.34 26.53
N LYS A 900 19.48 -80.04 25.40
CA LYS A 900 20.51 -80.79 24.69
C LYS A 900 21.09 -79.90 23.60
#